data_AF-A0A6I3HSV1-F1
#
_entry.id   AF-A0A6I3HSV1-F1
#
_cell.length_a   1.000
_cell.length_b   1.000
_cell.length_c   1.000
_cell.angle_alpha   90.00
_cell.angle_beta   90.00
_cell.angle_gamma   90.00
#
_symmetry.space_group_name_H-M   'P 1'
#
loop_
_entity.id
_entity.type
_entity.pdbx_description
1 polymer ?
#
loop_
_entity_poly.entity_id
_entity_poly.type
_entity_poly.pdbx_seq_one_letter_code
_entity_poly.pdbx_strand_id
1 'polypeptide(L)'
;MTEDDLFKKPVQPLAEVDRDDPIVAGLGRAIDPPNRSMQALQALGRAFRSLGRWGPESWITLAIVAACVLFTFTQLSPSDVFSSSTPAGGDMGAHVWGPAYMRDHLLPSFRLTGWTPDWYAGFPAYQFYMVLPSLAIALLSFFIPYGIAFKLIAISGVLTLPIACWAFARLTRLPFPAPPLFAVAATAFLFDRSFSIYGGNIASTLAGEFAFSISLSFAVLFLGLVGRGLETGRQRVIAPIVLALTGLCHLIPFLFAIGGAIVWLLISLARKPGFVKRVWWLACTGVVGTALVAWWLVPFYLQSGYMNDMGWEKKTNYVDLLFQRKILDPQLVNSPPIQWVLVLALLGVVMSLAWKRRGGLFLALLGSLTAVAVVVLPQGKLWNARLLPFWFLILYLLAALGVAELGRTIAALTSRDPDTPRRSVTIATALIAAFLGITVLAMPLRAMPDTIALGPVKVDLGGVRADGRYHWMFLSTKESSFVPSWARWNFTGYEGKPAYPEYHDIVQTMDGLGQSNGCGRAMWEHEEQHDRYGTPMALMLLPFWTDGCIGSMEGLYFEASATTPFHFLNQDELSFGASNPQRDLPYVPGPPDQTQFNLGVEHLQMLGVKYYMAITEQMISYGQKNTSLKQVAVSGPWVVFEVADSPLIEPFDNNPAVLTGVAPKKWLGAVTPWYLDTTAWNVWPASGGPDSWQRIVQGETPTATPTTPVAVTNVATGIDTISFDVTRPGTPVLVKVSYFPNWEVSGAQGPWRVGPNLMVVMPTSNHVSMHFGMTTVDWSGWIITILGLVGLVLLWRAGPIAMPDAMPWGRPRPEATDESDADQGEQLETPILALGDALNASEPQSSEPQWE
;
A
#
# COMPACT_ATOMS: atom_id res chain seq x y z
N MET A 1 -51.46 15.41 28.98
CA MET A 1 -51.48 14.10 29.65
C MET A 1 -50.20 13.99 30.44
N THR A 2 -50.33 13.96 31.77
CA THR A 2 -49.24 13.93 32.74
C THR A 2 -48.89 12.48 33.10
N GLU A 3 -47.68 12.28 33.66
CA GLU A 3 -47.03 10.99 33.97
C GLU A 3 -47.81 9.98 34.83
N ASP A 4 -48.96 10.36 35.40
CA ASP A 4 -49.73 9.50 36.33
C ASP A 4 -50.78 8.58 35.66
N ASP A 5 -51.00 8.68 34.35
CA ASP A 5 -52.00 7.83 33.65
C ASP A 5 -51.46 6.45 33.20
N LEU A 6 -50.16 6.15 33.42
CA LEU A 6 -49.50 4.96 32.86
C LEU A 6 -49.55 3.69 33.71
N PHE A 7 -50.14 3.70 34.92
CA PHE A 7 -50.03 2.55 35.84
C PHE A 7 -51.33 1.99 36.42
N LYS A 8 -52.42 1.96 35.63
CA LYS A 8 -53.61 1.18 36.01
C LYS A 8 -54.27 0.46 34.83
N LYS A 9 -53.76 -0.73 34.49
CA LYS A 9 -54.60 -1.94 34.29
C LYS A 9 -53.75 -3.22 34.08
N PRO A 10 -54.20 -4.38 34.58
CA PRO A 10 -53.44 -5.62 34.55
C PRO A 10 -53.55 -6.34 33.19
N VAL A 11 -52.47 -7.06 32.87
CA VAL A 11 -52.27 -7.92 31.70
C VAL A 11 -53.33 -9.03 31.62
N GLN A 12 -53.99 -9.18 30.46
CA GLN A 12 -54.71 -10.40 30.08
C GLN A 12 -53.84 -11.24 29.11
N PRO A 13 -53.91 -12.58 29.18
CA PRO A 13 -53.15 -13.45 28.29
C PRO A 13 -53.80 -13.51 26.90
N LEU A 14 -52.98 -13.31 25.86
CA LEU A 14 -53.36 -13.54 24.46
C LEU A 14 -53.53 -15.04 24.21
N ALA A 15 -54.77 -15.52 24.31
CA ALA A 15 -55.23 -16.70 23.61
C ALA A 15 -56.25 -16.27 22.55
N GLU A 16 -56.06 -16.79 21.33
CA GLU A 16 -56.92 -16.66 20.15
C GLU A 16 -56.96 -15.28 19.48
N VAL A 17 -55.97 -15.04 18.61
CA VAL A 17 -56.11 -14.09 17.50
C VAL A 17 -56.44 -14.90 16.24
N ASP A 18 -57.55 -14.51 15.62
CA ASP A 18 -58.07 -14.99 14.35
C ASP A 18 -57.03 -14.84 13.22
N ARG A 19 -56.78 -15.93 12.47
CA ARG A 19 -55.69 -16.03 11.48
C ARG A 19 -56.09 -15.55 10.08
N ASP A 20 -57.35 -15.17 9.87
CA ASP A 20 -57.87 -14.82 8.55
C ASP A 20 -58.01 -13.30 8.30
N ASP A 21 -57.47 -12.45 9.20
CA ASP A 21 -57.38 -11.00 8.98
C ASP A 21 -56.34 -10.66 7.87
N PRO A 22 -56.73 -9.96 6.77
CA PRO A 22 -55.82 -9.61 5.67
C PRO A 22 -54.63 -8.74 6.10
N ILE A 23 -54.76 -7.96 7.18
CA ILE A 23 -53.68 -7.13 7.73
C ILE A 23 -52.67 -8.01 8.47
N VAL A 24 -53.12 -9.06 9.15
CA VAL A 24 -52.26 -10.07 9.81
C VAL A 24 -51.59 -10.99 8.78
N ALA A 25 -52.27 -11.35 7.70
CA ALA A 25 -51.70 -12.11 6.58
C ALA A 25 -50.62 -11.31 5.80
N GLY A 26 -50.74 -9.98 5.75
CA GLY A 26 -49.74 -9.07 5.18
C GLY A 26 -48.51 -8.88 6.07
N LEU A 27 -48.68 -8.89 7.40
CA LEU A 27 -47.59 -8.72 8.37
C LEU A 27 -46.85 -10.04 8.69
N GLY A 28 -47.49 -11.20 8.52
CA GLY A 28 -46.90 -12.52 8.75
C GLY A 28 -45.87 -12.99 7.71
N ARG A 29 -45.66 -12.26 6.60
CA ARG A 29 -44.61 -12.57 5.61
C ARG A 29 -43.32 -11.75 5.77
N ALA A 30 -43.26 -10.85 6.76
CA ALA A 30 -42.11 -9.95 6.95
C ALA A 30 -41.22 -10.30 8.15
N ILE A 31 -41.57 -11.33 8.96
CA ILE A 31 -40.80 -11.73 10.13
C ILE A 31 -40.69 -13.27 10.17
N ASP A 32 -40.01 -13.83 9.16
CA ASP A 32 -39.26 -15.06 9.38
C ASP A 32 -37.79 -14.64 9.51
N PRO A 33 -37.14 -14.82 10.67
CA PRO A 33 -35.71 -14.55 10.77
C PRO A 33 -35.01 -15.51 9.80
N PRO A 34 -34.16 -15.03 8.87
CA PRO A 34 -33.44 -15.93 8.02
C PRO A 34 -32.54 -16.76 8.95
N ASN A 35 -32.71 -18.08 8.89
CA ASN A 35 -31.93 -19.11 9.59
C ASN A 35 -30.43 -19.08 9.19
N ARG A 36 -29.77 -17.92 9.30
CA ARG A 36 -28.41 -17.65 8.82
C ARG A 36 -27.35 -18.37 9.66
N SER A 37 -27.59 -18.48 10.97
CA SER A 37 -26.77 -19.30 11.88
C SER A 37 -26.85 -20.78 11.50
N MET A 38 -28.05 -21.29 11.23
CA MET A 38 -28.25 -22.67 10.76
C MET A 38 -27.71 -22.91 9.35
N GLN A 39 -27.80 -21.95 8.43
CA GLN A 39 -27.21 -22.06 7.08
C GLN A 39 -25.67 -22.00 7.10
N ALA A 40 -25.07 -21.20 7.99
CA ALA A 40 -23.63 -21.17 8.22
C ALA A 40 -23.15 -22.48 8.85
N LEU A 41 -23.85 -23.01 9.86
CA LEU A 41 -23.58 -24.32 10.46
C LEU A 41 -23.81 -25.48 9.47
N GLN A 42 -24.80 -25.37 8.57
CA GLN A 42 -25.00 -26.33 7.48
C GLN A 42 -23.99 -26.16 6.34
N ALA A 43 -23.44 -24.97 6.11
CA ALA A 43 -22.36 -24.73 5.16
C ALA A 43 -21.03 -25.28 5.70
N LEU A 44 -20.72 -25.05 6.98
CA LEU A 44 -19.65 -25.72 7.72
C LEU A 44 -19.86 -27.24 7.71
N GLY A 45 -21.06 -27.72 8.04
CA GLY A 45 -21.40 -29.15 8.01
C GLY A 45 -21.38 -29.77 6.60
N ARG A 46 -21.57 -28.99 5.54
CA ARG A 46 -21.37 -29.42 4.14
C ARG A 46 -19.90 -29.39 3.75
N ALA A 47 -19.12 -28.42 4.24
CA ALA A 47 -17.67 -28.36 4.07
C ALA A 47 -16.99 -29.56 4.76
N PHE A 48 -17.35 -29.85 6.02
CA PHE A 48 -16.87 -31.03 6.76
C PHE A 48 -17.32 -32.34 6.10
N ARG A 49 -18.57 -32.46 5.65
CA ARG A 49 -19.02 -33.64 4.87
C ARG A 49 -18.36 -33.75 3.50
N SER A 50 -17.86 -32.65 2.93
CA SER A 50 -17.11 -32.67 1.67
C SER A 50 -15.69 -33.20 1.84
N LEU A 51 -15.07 -33.08 3.03
CA LEU A 51 -13.72 -33.61 3.30
C LEU A 51 -13.64 -35.13 3.09
N GLY A 52 -14.71 -35.87 3.42
CA GLY A 52 -14.82 -37.31 3.14
C GLY A 52 -14.91 -37.67 1.64
N ARG A 53 -15.06 -36.68 0.75
CA ARG A 53 -15.09 -36.84 -0.71
C ARG A 53 -13.83 -36.33 -1.41
N TRP A 54 -12.82 -35.91 -0.65
CA TRP A 54 -11.58 -35.39 -1.22
C TRP A 54 -10.71 -36.52 -1.77
N GLY A 55 -10.39 -36.43 -3.06
CA GLY A 55 -9.40 -37.32 -3.66
C GLY A 55 -7.97 -37.01 -3.18
N PRO A 56 -7.02 -37.95 -3.36
CA PRO A 56 -5.60 -37.77 -3.01
C PRO A 56 -4.98 -36.43 -3.44
N GLU A 57 -5.28 -35.95 -4.65
CA GLU A 57 -4.78 -34.67 -5.15
C GLU A 57 -5.19 -33.47 -4.30
N SER A 58 -6.41 -33.50 -3.71
CA SER A 58 -6.90 -32.41 -2.87
C SER A 58 -6.17 -32.39 -1.52
N TRP A 59 -5.92 -33.57 -0.94
CA TRP A 59 -5.12 -33.70 0.27
C TRP A 59 -3.65 -33.30 0.05
N ILE A 60 -3.04 -33.75 -1.04
CA ILE A 60 -1.68 -33.35 -1.42
C ILE A 60 -1.61 -31.84 -1.62
N THR A 61 -2.61 -31.25 -2.30
CA THR A 61 -2.66 -29.81 -2.52
C THR A 61 -2.76 -29.05 -1.20
N LEU A 62 -3.66 -29.46 -0.30
CA LEU A 62 -3.78 -28.86 1.02
C LEU A 62 -2.47 -28.96 1.80
N ALA A 63 -1.84 -30.14 1.81
CA ALA A 63 -0.58 -30.37 2.50
C ALA A 63 0.54 -29.48 1.97
N ILE A 64 0.71 -29.35 0.66
CA ILE A 64 1.73 -28.49 0.04
C ILE A 64 1.46 -27.02 0.36
N VAL A 65 0.22 -26.54 0.20
CA VAL A 65 -0.12 -25.13 0.49
C VAL A 65 0.08 -24.82 1.98
N ALA A 66 -0.39 -25.70 2.87
CA ALA A 66 -0.18 -25.54 4.30
C ALA A 66 1.31 -25.58 4.67
N ALA A 67 2.09 -26.48 4.08
CA ALA A 67 3.53 -26.55 4.29
C ALA A 67 4.24 -25.26 3.83
N CYS A 68 3.86 -24.68 2.69
CA CYS A 68 4.38 -23.39 2.23
C CYS A 68 4.11 -22.26 3.24
N VAL A 69 2.88 -22.14 3.74
CA VAL A 69 2.49 -21.10 4.70
C VAL A 69 3.19 -21.30 6.05
N LEU A 70 3.18 -22.54 6.58
CA LEU A 70 3.82 -22.87 7.84
C LEU A 70 5.35 -22.70 7.75
N PHE A 71 5.97 -23.14 6.65
CA PHE A 71 7.38 -22.94 6.40
C PHE A 71 7.71 -21.44 6.44
N THR A 72 7.04 -20.61 5.64
CA THR A 72 7.24 -19.16 5.68
C THR A 72 7.07 -18.59 7.09
N PHE A 73 6.01 -18.95 7.80
CA PHE A 73 5.77 -18.47 9.17
C PHE A 73 6.90 -18.84 10.14
N THR A 74 7.40 -20.07 10.09
CA THR A 74 8.51 -20.50 10.96
C THR A 74 9.81 -19.70 10.74
N GLN A 75 10.01 -19.11 9.57
CA GLN A 75 11.18 -18.29 9.26
C GLN A 75 11.04 -16.82 9.67
N LEU A 76 9.86 -16.42 10.19
CA LEU A 76 9.55 -15.05 10.60
C LEU A 76 9.66 -14.86 12.12
N SER A 77 10.44 -15.70 12.83
CA SER A 77 10.59 -15.69 14.29
C SER A 77 9.26 -15.67 15.06
N PRO A 78 8.47 -16.76 15.04
CA PRO A 78 7.14 -16.80 15.67
C PRO A 78 7.09 -16.31 17.14
N SER A 79 8.12 -16.59 17.94
CA SER A 79 8.20 -16.10 19.33
C SER A 79 8.20 -14.57 19.41
N ASP A 80 8.88 -13.92 18.48
CA ASP A 80 9.02 -12.47 18.42
C ASP A 80 7.79 -11.82 17.77
N VAL A 81 7.12 -12.52 16.86
CA VAL A 81 5.82 -12.10 16.30
C VAL A 81 4.75 -11.99 17.40
N PHE A 82 4.74 -12.94 18.34
CA PHE A 82 3.78 -12.96 19.45
C PHE A 82 4.27 -12.24 20.71
N SER A 83 5.46 -11.60 20.67
CA SER A 83 5.89 -10.73 21.76
C SER A 83 5.23 -9.35 21.64
N SER A 84 5.00 -8.68 22.78
CA SER A 84 4.39 -7.36 22.82
C SER A 84 5.33 -6.21 22.44
N SER A 85 6.58 -6.50 22.06
CA SER A 85 7.54 -5.46 21.67
C SER A 85 7.08 -4.66 20.45
N THR A 86 7.47 -3.40 20.41
CA THR A 86 7.15 -2.47 19.33
C THR A 86 8.07 -2.77 18.14
N PRO A 87 7.55 -3.15 16.96
CA PRO A 87 8.40 -3.57 15.85
C PRO A 87 9.34 -2.44 15.41
N ALA A 88 10.56 -2.82 15.04
CA ALA A 88 11.63 -1.94 14.55
C ALA A 88 12.04 -2.36 13.12
N GLY A 89 13.20 -1.89 12.63
CA GLY A 89 13.82 -2.33 11.37
C GLY A 89 13.39 -1.51 10.16
N GLY A 90 14.35 -0.91 9.44
CA GLY A 90 14.05 -0.07 8.26
C GLY A 90 12.88 0.88 8.53
N ASP A 91 12.06 1.13 7.51
CA ASP A 91 10.87 1.98 7.58
C ASP A 91 9.78 1.38 8.48
N MET A 92 9.79 0.04 8.67
CA MET A 92 8.85 -0.65 9.55
C MET A 92 8.85 -0.07 10.97
N GLY A 93 10.02 0.31 11.49
CA GLY A 93 10.13 0.92 12.82
C GLY A 93 9.32 2.19 12.96
N ALA A 94 9.34 3.08 11.96
CA ALA A 94 8.58 4.33 12.03
C ALA A 94 7.10 4.18 11.62
N HIS A 95 6.73 3.10 10.93
CA HIS A 95 5.34 2.80 10.60
C HIS A 95 4.44 2.59 11.83
N VAL A 96 5.01 2.32 13.01
CA VAL A 96 4.25 2.15 14.26
C VAL A 96 3.50 3.41 14.69
N TRP A 97 3.90 4.60 14.21
CA TRP A 97 3.18 5.83 14.49
C TRP A 97 1.78 5.85 13.85
N GLY A 98 1.67 5.51 12.56
CA GLY A 98 0.45 5.72 11.79
C GLY A 98 -0.81 5.03 12.36
N PRO A 99 -0.80 3.71 12.60
CA PRO A 99 -1.95 3.00 13.14
C PRO A 99 -2.33 3.47 14.56
N ALA A 100 -1.36 3.89 15.37
CA ALA A 100 -1.62 4.46 16.69
C ALA A 100 -2.29 5.84 16.55
N TYR A 101 -1.74 6.73 15.73
CA TYR A 101 -2.36 8.02 15.41
C TYR A 101 -3.80 7.85 14.87
N MET A 102 -4.02 6.87 13.98
CA MET A 102 -5.35 6.54 13.49
C MET A 102 -6.30 6.09 14.61
N ARG A 103 -5.84 5.19 15.49
CA ARG A 103 -6.61 4.68 16.64
C ARG A 103 -7.01 5.80 17.60
N ASP A 104 -6.07 6.69 17.91
CA ASP A 104 -6.20 7.64 19.01
C ASP A 104 -6.80 8.98 18.59
N HIS A 105 -6.71 9.35 17.31
CA HIS A 105 -7.14 10.68 16.85
C HIS A 105 -8.14 10.64 15.68
N LEU A 106 -8.00 9.72 14.72
CA LEU A 106 -8.87 9.69 13.55
C LEU A 106 -10.17 8.91 13.79
N LEU A 107 -10.07 7.68 14.30
CA LEU A 107 -11.24 6.81 14.53
C LEU A 107 -12.24 7.39 15.54
N PRO A 108 -11.83 8.02 16.67
CA PRO A 108 -12.78 8.66 17.59
C PRO A 108 -13.58 9.78 16.93
N SER A 109 -13.02 10.40 15.89
CA SER A 109 -13.65 11.45 15.09
C SER A 109 -14.39 10.92 13.85
N PHE A 110 -14.54 9.59 13.73
CA PHE A 110 -15.12 8.91 12.55
C PHE A 110 -14.43 9.26 11.22
N ARG A 111 -13.11 9.50 11.27
CA ARG A 111 -12.28 9.81 10.10
C ARG A 111 -11.30 8.69 9.78
N LEU A 112 -10.88 8.62 8.51
CA LEU A 112 -9.81 7.73 8.04
C LEU A 112 -8.58 8.49 7.50
N THR A 113 -8.73 9.80 7.30
CA THR A 113 -7.70 10.77 6.93
C THR A 113 -7.88 12.02 7.79
N GLY A 114 -6.82 12.80 7.97
CA GLY A 114 -6.88 14.01 8.79
C GLY A 114 -5.57 14.77 8.78
N TRP A 115 -5.37 15.66 9.76
CA TRP A 115 -4.16 16.45 9.90
C TRP A 115 -3.41 16.08 11.16
N THR A 116 -2.10 15.90 11.07
CA THR A 116 -1.23 15.76 12.23
C THR A 116 -0.17 16.86 12.25
N PRO A 117 0.20 17.41 13.43
CA PRO A 117 1.35 18.28 13.60
C PRO A 117 2.68 17.52 13.81
N ASP A 118 2.64 16.19 13.93
CA ASP A 118 3.71 15.36 14.50
C ASP A 118 5.02 15.41 13.69
N TRP A 119 4.94 15.48 12.36
CA TRP A 119 6.10 15.52 11.45
C TRP A 119 6.11 16.72 10.52
N TYR A 120 7.29 17.22 10.17
CA TYR A 120 7.52 18.25 9.14
C TYR A 120 6.65 19.51 9.31
N ALA A 121 6.46 20.00 10.54
CA ALA A 121 5.52 21.09 10.86
C ALA A 121 4.05 20.82 10.50
N GLY A 122 3.72 19.56 10.22
CA GLY A 122 2.42 19.01 9.96
C GLY A 122 2.23 18.50 8.53
N PHE A 123 1.30 17.56 8.36
CA PHE A 123 0.95 16.97 7.06
C PHE A 123 -0.43 16.29 7.07
N PRO A 124 -1.06 16.08 5.90
CA PRO A 124 -2.34 15.39 5.80
C PRO A 124 -2.16 13.86 5.95
N ALA A 125 -2.31 13.36 7.17
CA ALA A 125 -2.22 11.94 7.50
C ALA A 125 -3.17 11.09 6.64
N TYR A 126 -2.62 10.01 6.07
CA TYR A 126 -3.32 9.05 5.20
C TYR A 126 -3.87 9.57 3.86
N GLN A 127 -3.64 10.84 3.52
CA GLN A 127 -4.03 11.39 2.23
C GLN A 127 -3.20 10.84 1.07
N PHE A 128 -1.90 10.72 1.31
CA PHE A 128 -0.92 10.24 0.32
C PHE A 128 -0.30 8.89 0.70
N TYR A 129 -0.87 8.22 1.70
CA TYR A 129 -0.38 6.96 2.23
C TYR A 129 -1.51 5.93 2.42
N MET A 130 -1.13 4.68 2.64
CA MET A 130 -1.98 3.50 2.55
C MET A 130 -2.84 3.37 3.81
N VAL A 131 -4.16 3.27 3.66
CA VAL A 131 -5.10 3.34 4.80
C VAL A 131 -5.36 1.96 5.39
N LEU A 132 -5.73 0.99 4.56
CA LEU A 132 -6.37 -0.24 5.03
C LEU A 132 -5.48 -1.11 5.94
N PRO A 133 -4.18 -1.30 5.66
CA PRO A 133 -3.30 -2.04 6.56
C PRO A 133 -3.19 -1.38 7.94
N SER A 134 -3.04 -0.06 8.00
CA SER A 134 -3.01 0.67 9.27
C SER A 134 -4.34 0.60 10.01
N LEU A 135 -5.47 0.71 9.29
CA LEU A 135 -6.80 0.52 9.88
C LEU A 135 -6.95 -0.87 10.48
N ALA A 136 -6.48 -1.92 9.79
CA ALA A 136 -6.53 -3.28 10.31
C ALA A 136 -5.68 -3.45 11.59
N ILE A 137 -4.51 -2.81 11.65
CA ILE A 137 -3.66 -2.79 12.86
C ILE A 137 -4.36 -2.07 14.01
N ALA A 138 -4.87 -0.85 13.76
CA ALA A 138 -5.59 -0.05 14.75
C ALA A 138 -6.79 -0.83 15.32
N LEU A 139 -7.62 -1.40 14.46
CA LEU A 139 -8.80 -2.17 14.85
C LEU A 139 -8.43 -3.44 15.64
N LEU A 140 -7.38 -4.16 15.22
CA LEU A 140 -6.93 -5.37 15.92
C LEU A 140 -6.33 -5.04 17.29
N SER A 141 -5.69 -3.86 17.43
CA SER A 141 -5.08 -3.42 18.69
C SER A 141 -6.07 -3.13 19.82
N PHE A 142 -7.37 -3.04 19.53
CA PHE A 142 -8.41 -3.00 20.57
C PHE A 142 -8.59 -4.34 21.29
N PHE A 143 -8.15 -5.45 20.70
CA PHE A 143 -8.38 -6.80 21.21
C PHE A 143 -7.11 -7.50 21.71
N ILE A 144 -5.95 -7.09 21.20
CA ILE A 144 -4.64 -7.68 21.54
C ILE A 144 -3.57 -6.57 21.63
N PRO A 145 -2.43 -6.81 22.30
CA PRO A 145 -1.36 -5.82 22.40
C PRO A 145 -0.93 -5.22 21.06
N TYR A 146 -0.67 -3.91 21.04
CA TYR A 146 -0.38 -3.15 19.82
C TYR A 146 0.75 -3.75 18.98
N GLY A 147 1.89 -4.09 19.61
CA GLY A 147 3.02 -4.73 18.93
C GLY A 147 2.65 -6.05 18.25
N ILE A 148 1.82 -6.88 18.88
CA ILE A 148 1.35 -8.15 18.30
C ILE A 148 0.40 -7.87 17.13
N ALA A 149 -0.56 -6.96 17.29
CA ALA A 149 -1.48 -6.56 16.22
C ALA A 149 -0.73 -6.07 14.99
N PHE A 150 0.27 -5.20 15.19
CA PHE A 150 1.10 -4.69 14.12
C PHE A 150 1.81 -5.82 13.37
N LYS A 151 2.56 -6.67 14.09
CA LYS A 151 3.36 -7.75 13.49
C LYS A 151 2.51 -8.75 12.72
N LEU A 152 1.34 -9.12 13.26
CA LEU A 152 0.42 -10.06 12.61
C LEU A 152 -0.13 -9.51 11.28
N ILE A 153 -0.51 -8.23 11.24
CA ILE A 153 -0.96 -7.61 9.99
C ILE A 153 0.21 -7.44 9.02
N ALA A 154 1.39 -7.00 9.50
CA ALA A 154 2.56 -6.80 8.67
C ALA A 154 2.97 -8.08 7.91
N ILE A 155 2.92 -9.25 8.57
CA ILE A 155 3.26 -10.53 7.92
C ILE A 155 2.10 -11.14 7.12
N SER A 156 0.88 -10.61 7.23
CA SER A 156 -0.30 -11.25 6.64
C SER A 156 -0.16 -11.42 5.12
N GLY A 157 0.37 -10.41 4.42
CA GLY A 157 0.59 -10.45 2.97
C GLY A 157 1.53 -11.57 2.53
N VAL A 158 2.63 -11.79 3.25
CA VAL A 158 3.58 -12.88 2.93
C VAL A 158 3.02 -14.25 3.25
N LEU A 159 2.15 -14.37 4.27
CA LEU A 159 1.46 -15.63 4.59
C LEU A 159 0.33 -15.95 3.62
N THR A 160 -0.35 -14.93 3.08
CA THR A 160 -1.48 -15.11 2.16
C THR A 160 -1.06 -15.27 0.70
N LEU A 161 0.13 -14.82 0.30
CA LEU A 161 0.56 -14.87 -1.11
C LEU A 161 0.58 -16.30 -1.68
N PRO A 162 1.09 -17.35 -0.99
CA PRO A 162 1.03 -18.72 -1.49
C PRO A 162 -0.41 -19.20 -1.71
N ILE A 163 -1.34 -18.80 -0.82
CA ILE A 163 -2.77 -19.10 -0.93
C ILE A 163 -3.37 -18.36 -2.13
N ALA A 164 -3.04 -17.10 -2.35
CA ALA A 164 -3.51 -16.30 -3.47
C ALA A 164 -3.04 -16.88 -4.82
N CYS A 165 -1.78 -17.28 -4.94
CA CYS A 165 -1.24 -17.91 -6.15
C CYS A 165 -1.86 -19.29 -6.43
N TRP A 166 -2.08 -20.11 -5.39
CA TRP A 166 -2.86 -21.34 -5.50
C TRP A 166 -4.29 -21.06 -5.98
N ALA A 167 -4.96 -20.06 -5.39
CA ALA A 167 -6.31 -19.67 -5.74
C ALA A 167 -6.39 -19.18 -7.18
N PHE A 168 -5.43 -18.36 -7.64
CA PHE A 168 -5.30 -17.94 -9.02
C PHE A 168 -5.26 -19.13 -9.98
N ALA A 169 -4.40 -20.12 -9.72
CA ALA A 169 -4.29 -21.31 -10.55
C ALA A 169 -5.60 -22.13 -10.58
N ARG A 170 -6.28 -22.26 -9.43
CA ARG A 170 -7.58 -22.95 -9.35
C ARG A 170 -8.70 -22.19 -10.07
N LEU A 171 -8.76 -20.88 -9.91
CA LEU A 171 -9.79 -20.02 -10.51
C LEU A 171 -9.65 -19.98 -12.03
N THR A 172 -8.42 -19.98 -12.53
CA THR A 172 -8.08 -20.03 -13.97
C THR A 172 -8.07 -21.46 -14.55
N ARG A 173 -8.49 -22.46 -13.76
CA ARG A 173 -8.64 -23.87 -14.16
C ARG A 173 -7.35 -24.52 -14.66
N LEU A 174 -6.19 -24.12 -14.13
CA LEU A 174 -4.96 -24.84 -14.40
C LEU A 174 -5.04 -26.26 -13.80
N PRO A 175 -4.68 -27.29 -14.56
CA PRO A 175 -4.85 -28.67 -14.12
C PRO A 175 -3.79 -29.06 -13.09
N PHE A 176 -4.11 -30.06 -12.26
CA PHE A 176 -3.14 -30.65 -11.34
C PHE A 176 -1.93 -31.20 -12.14
N PRO A 177 -0.68 -30.97 -11.69
CA PRO A 177 -0.25 -30.45 -10.38
C PRO A 177 0.02 -28.94 -10.31
N ALA A 178 -0.39 -28.12 -11.28
CA ALA A 178 -0.04 -26.69 -11.28
C ALA A 178 -0.51 -25.91 -10.02
N PRO A 179 -1.75 -26.08 -9.49
CA PRO A 179 -2.19 -25.30 -8.34
C PRO A 179 -1.33 -25.37 -7.07
N PRO A 180 -0.95 -26.56 -6.54
CA PRO A 180 -0.02 -26.60 -5.42
C PRO A 180 1.38 -26.07 -5.76
N LEU A 181 1.86 -26.26 -7.00
CA LEU A 181 3.18 -25.75 -7.41
C LEU A 181 3.21 -24.22 -7.52
N PHE A 182 2.08 -23.57 -7.76
CA PHE A 182 1.98 -22.10 -7.70
C PHE A 182 2.20 -21.57 -6.27
N ALA A 183 1.78 -22.31 -5.24
CA ALA A 183 2.10 -21.96 -3.86
C ALA A 183 3.60 -22.10 -3.58
N VAL A 184 4.23 -23.17 -4.08
CA VAL A 184 5.69 -23.38 -3.97
C VAL A 184 6.46 -22.25 -4.67
N ALA A 185 6.03 -21.85 -5.88
CA ALA A 185 6.62 -20.73 -6.61
C ALA A 185 6.48 -19.39 -5.86
N ALA A 186 5.31 -19.11 -5.28
CA ALA A 186 5.10 -17.94 -4.45
C ALA A 186 6.03 -17.94 -3.23
N THR A 187 6.19 -19.09 -2.56
CA THR A 187 7.17 -19.23 -1.46
C THR A 187 8.60 -18.97 -1.95
N ALA A 188 8.99 -19.48 -3.12
CA ALA A 188 10.32 -19.19 -3.66
C ALA A 188 10.53 -17.69 -3.97
N PHE A 189 9.51 -17.00 -4.49
CA PHE A 189 9.52 -15.56 -4.67
C PHE A 189 9.64 -14.79 -3.34
N LEU A 190 8.92 -15.22 -2.30
CA LEU A 190 8.98 -14.59 -0.98
C LEU A 190 10.39 -14.60 -0.37
N PHE A 191 11.16 -15.66 -0.65
CA PHE A 191 12.54 -15.83 -0.20
C PHE A 191 13.59 -15.38 -1.22
N ASP A 192 13.20 -14.69 -2.31
CA ASP A 192 14.14 -14.10 -3.24
C ASP A 192 14.94 -12.99 -2.52
N ARG A 193 16.27 -13.13 -2.49
CA ARG A 193 17.21 -12.24 -1.78
C ARG A 193 17.92 -11.24 -2.69
N SER A 194 17.45 -11.08 -3.91
CA SER A 194 18.05 -10.17 -4.89
C SER A 194 17.55 -8.72 -4.79
N PHE A 195 16.57 -8.44 -3.92
CA PHE A 195 16.03 -7.10 -3.67
C PHE A 195 15.43 -7.01 -2.26
N SER A 196 15.43 -5.82 -1.65
CA SER A 196 14.94 -5.62 -0.28
C SER A 196 14.04 -4.41 -0.07
N ILE A 197 13.75 -3.59 -1.09
CA ILE A 197 12.87 -2.41 -0.98
C ILE A 197 11.90 -2.27 -2.16
N TYR A 198 11.90 -3.22 -3.10
CA TYR A 198 11.06 -3.11 -4.30
C TYR A 198 9.61 -3.49 -4.02
N GLY A 199 9.35 -4.38 -3.06
CA GLY A 199 8.01 -4.81 -2.62
C GLY A 199 7.76 -6.32 -2.80
N GLY A 200 6.86 -6.88 -1.99
CA GLY A 200 6.28 -8.22 -2.21
C GLY A 200 7.03 -9.42 -1.63
N ASN A 201 8.38 -9.39 -1.57
CA ASN A 201 9.16 -10.44 -0.89
C ASN A 201 9.30 -10.16 0.62
N ILE A 202 9.85 -11.10 1.38
CA ILE A 202 10.00 -10.96 2.84
C ILE A 202 10.96 -9.81 3.19
N ALA A 203 12.07 -9.68 2.47
CA ALA A 203 13.04 -8.61 2.72
C ALA A 203 12.40 -7.21 2.58
N SER A 204 11.63 -6.97 1.51
CA SER A 204 10.89 -5.72 1.31
C SER A 204 9.76 -5.53 2.33
N THR A 205 9.02 -6.60 2.63
CA THR A 205 7.95 -6.55 3.65
C THR A 205 8.50 -6.05 4.98
N LEU A 206 9.63 -6.61 5.41
CA LEU A 206 10.33 -6.26 6.64
C LEU A 206 11.16 -4.96 6.53
N ALA A 207 11.31 -4.39 5.33
CA ALA A 207 11.85 -3.05 5.19
C ALA A 207 10.80 -1.95 5.39
N GLY A 208 9.51 -2.31 5.43
CA GLY A 208 8.38 -1.37 5.53
C GLY A 208 7.28 -1.59 4.48
N GLU A 209 7.55 -2.38 3.44
CA GLU A 209 6.64 -2.59 2.30
C GLU A 209 5.53 -3.63 2.55
N PHE A 210 5.06 -3.76 3.80
CA PHE A 210 4.04 -4.73 4.16
C PHE A 210 2.68 -4.44 3.51
N ALA A 211 2.34 -3.17 3.34
CA ALA A 211 1.15 -2.74 2.61
C ALA A 211 1.16 -3.21 1.15
N PHE A 212 2.33 -3.15 0.50
CA PHE A 212 2.53 -3.69 -0.85
C PHE A 212 2.28 -5.20 -0.88
N SER A 213 2.85 -5.96 0.07
CA SER A 213 2.73 -7.42 0.11
C SER A 213 1.30 -7.90 0.35
N ILE A 214 0.53 -7.19 1.19
CA ILE A 214 -0.91 -7.44 1.39
C ILE A 214 -1.68 -7.14 0.09
N SER A 215 -1.42 -5.98 -0.52
CA SER A 215 -2.06 -5.57 -1.77
C SER A 215 -1.77 -6.55 -2.91
N LEU A 216 -0.53 -7.05 -3.02
CA LEU A 216 -0.12 -8.05 -4.02
C LEU A 216 -0.91 -9.35 -3.87
N SER A 217 -1.15 -9.83 -2.65
CA SER A 217 -1.99 -11.01 -2.39
C SER A 217 -3.41 -10.81 -2.91
N PHE A 218 -4.02 -9.65 -2.63
CA PHE A 218 -5.33 -9.32 -3.17
C PHE A 218 -5.32 -9.16 -4.70
N ALA A 219 -4.28 -8.56 -5.27
CA ALA A 219 -4.15 -8.37 -6.72
C ALA A 219 -4.12 -9.72 -7.45
N VAL A 220 -3.32 -10.68 -6.98
CA VAL A 220 -3.25 -12.03 -7.57
C VAL A 220 -4.60 -12.75 -7.46
N LEU A 221 -5.27 -12.66 -6.30
CA LEU A 221 -6.60 -13.23 -6.10
C LEU A 221 -7.62 -12.59 -7.07
N PHE A 222 -7.62 -11.25 -7.18
CA PHE A 222 -8.46 -10.50 -8.11
C PHE A 222 -8.25 -10.95 -9.56
N LEU A 223 -7.00 -11.11 -10.01
CA LEU A 223 -6.71 -11.58 -11.36
C LEU A 223 -7.23 -13.00 -11.61
N GLY A 224 -7.26 -13.85 -10.59
CA GLY A 224 -7.92 -15.16 -10.64
C GLY A 224 -9.45 -15.03 -10.77
N LEU A 225 -10.06 -14.13 -10.01
CA LEU A 225 -11.50 -13.82 -10.06
C LEU A 225 -11.91 -13.24 -11.42
N VAL A 226 -11.09 -12.36 -12.01
CA VAL A 226 -11.33 -11.82 -13.36
C VAL A 226 -11.27 -12.94 -14.39
N GLY A 227 -10.22 -13.76 -14.38
CA GLY A 227 -10.08 -14.88 -15.30
C GLY A 227 -11.30 -15.81 -15.27
N ARG A 228 -11.80 -16.15 -14.07
CA ARG A 228 -13.00 -16.99 -13.91
C ARG A 228 -14.30 -16.25 -14.22
N GLY A 229 -14.40 -14.98 -13.86
CA GLY A 229 -15.55 -14.13 -14.10
C GLY A 229 -15.83 -13.91 -15.58
N LEU A 230 -14.78 -13.65 -16.37
CA LEU A 230 -14.89 -13.55 -17.82
C LEU A 230 -15.28 -14.86 -18.50
N GLU A 231 -15.02 -16.02 -17.88
CA GLU A 231 -15.48 -17.30 -18.42
C GLU A 231 -16.91 -17.66 -18.04
N THR A 232 -17.34 -17.28 -16.83
CA THR A 232 -18.57 -17.81 -16.23
C THR A 232 -19.67 -16.77 -16.02
N GLY A 233 -19.35 -15.48 -16.16
CA GLY A 233 -20.22 -14.36 -15.81
C GLY A 233 -20.52 -14.22 -14.31
N ARG A 234 -19.89 -15.04 -13.45
CA ARG A 234 -20.05 -15.02 -11.97
C ARG A 234 -19.06 -14.05 -11.31
N GLN A 235 -19.04 -14.01 -9.98
CA GLN A 235 -18.06 -13.27 -9.15
C GLN A 235 -18.13 -11.74 -9.24
N ARG A 236 -19.24 -11.21 -9.74
CA ARG A 236 -19.48 -9.77 -9.94
C ARG A 236 -19.49 -8.93 -8.65
N VAL A 237 -19.63 -9.57 -7.48
CA VAL A 237 -19.62 -8.88 -6.17
C VAL A 237 -18.25 -8.98 -5.51
N ILE A 238 -17.66 -10.18 -5.49
CA ILE A 238 -16.38 -10.38 -4.81
C ILE A 238 -15.21 -9.75 -5.57
N ALA A 239 -15.23 -9.75 -6.90
CA ALA A 239 -14.16 -9.15 -7.71
C ALA A 239 -13.98 -7.63 -7.46
N PRO A 240 -15.03 -6.76 -7.49
CA PRO A 240 -14.85 -5.35 -7.18
C PRO A 240 -14.43 -5.11 -5.73
N ILE A 241 -14.89 -5.91 -4.76
CA ILE A 241 -14.43 -5.82 -3.36
C ILE A 241 -12.93 -6.10 -3.27
N VAL A 242 -12.45 -7.20 -3.86
CA VAL A 242 -11.02 -7.54 -3.81
C VAL A 242 -10.18 -6.49 -4.55
N LEU A 243 -10.67 -5.93 -5.66
CA LEU A 243 -10.01 -4.81 -6.35
C LEU A 243 -9.91 -3.57 -5.44
N ALA A 244 -10.98 -3.26 -4.70
CA ALA A 244 -10.98 -2.15 -3.75
C ALA A 244 -10.00 -2.38 -2.59
N LEU A 245 -9.94 -3.61 -2.05
CA LEU A 245 -8.96 -3.99 -1.02
C LEU A 245 -7.53 -3.86 -1.56
N THR A 246 -7.26 -4.24 -2.81
CA THR A 246 -5.97 -4.00 -3.46
C THR A 246 -5.62 -2.51 -3.46
N GLY A 247 -6.54 -1.65 -3.92
CA GLY A 247 -6.35 -0.19 -4.00
C GLY A 247 -6.10 0.47 -2.65
N LEU A 248 -6.93 0.16 -1.65
CA LEU A 248 -6.81 0.72 -0.30
C LEU A 248 -5.59 0.20 0.47
N CYS A 249 -5.03 -0.93 0.06
CA CYS A 249 -3.75 -1.40 0.58
C CYS A 249 -2.55 -0.74 -0.10
N HIS A 250 -2.53 -0.59 -1.43
CA HIS A 250 -1.38 0.00 -2.13
C HIS A 250 -1.69 0.33 -3.60
N LEU A 251 -1.31 1.53 -4.07
CA LEU A 251 -1.58 2.01 -5.44
C LEU A 251 -0.85 1.21 -6.53
N ILE A 252 0.42 0.86 -6.33
CA ILE A 252 1.22 0.14 -7.34
C ILE A 252 0.64 -1.26 -7.69
N PRO A 253 0.36 -2.19 -6.75
CA PRO A 253 -0.29 -3.45 -7.10
C PRO A 253 -1.74 -3.29 -7.60
N PHE A 254 -2.41 -2.18 -7.28
CA PHE A 254 -3.72 -1.84 -7.86
C PHE A 254 -3.62 -1.55 -9.35
N LEU A 255 -2.64 -0.77 -9.78
CA LEU A 255 -2.36 -0.55 -11.21
C LEU A 255 -1.95 -1.85 -11.91
N PHE A 256 -1.17 -2.71 -11.26
CA PHE A 256 -0.85 -4.05 -11.75
C PHE A 256 -2.10 -4.93 -11.94
N ALA A 257 -3.02 -4.93 -10.98
CA ALA A 257 -4.30 -5.63 -11.06
C ALA A 257 -5.16 -5.13 -12.24
N ILE A 258 -5.23 -3.82 -12.46
CA ILE A 258 -5.93 -3.22 -13.62
C ILE A 258 -5.28 -3.66 -14.92
N GLY A 259 -3.95 -3.57 -15.03
CA GLY A 259 -3.20 -4.02 -16.21
C GLY A 259 -3.45 -5.50 -16.52
N GLY A 260 -3.42 -6.37 -15.52
CA GLY A 260 -3.77 -7.78 -15.69
C GLY A 260 -5.23 -7.99 -16.10
N ALA A 261 -6.18 -7.23 -15.55
CA ALA A 261 -7.57 -7.35 -15.98
C ALA A 261 -7.77 -6.99 -17.47
N ILE A 262 -7.01 -6.00 -17.96
CA ILE A 262 -6.96 -5.65 -19.40
C ILE A 262 -6.34 -6.79 -20.22
N VAL A 263 -5.23 -7.39 -19.79
CA VAL A 263 -4.63 -8.56 -20.48
C VAL A 263 -5.63 -9.71 -20.59
N TRP A 264 -6.41 -9.99 -19.54
CA TRP A 264 -7.48 -10.98 -19.57
C TRP A 264 -8.58 -10.66 -20.60
N LEU A 265 -8.94 -9.38 -20.74
CA LEU A 265 -9.88 -8.93 -21.75
C LEU A 265 -9.30 -9.10 -23.17
N LEU A 266 -8.03 -8.76 -23.38
CA LEU A 266 -7.35 -8.92 -24.66
C LEU A 266 -7.29 -10.39 -25.09
N ILE A 267 -6.96 -11.30 -24.18
CA ILE A 267 -7.01 -12.75 -24.45
C ILE A 267 -8.43 -13.20 -24.82
N SER A 268 -9.45 -12.53 -24.27
CA SER A 268 -10.84 -12.80 -24.61
C SER A 268 -11.26 -12.28 -25.99
N LEU A 269 -10.52 -11.38 -26.65
CA LEU A 269 -10.79 -10.93 -28.04
C LEU A 269 -10.76 -12.08 -29.04
N ALA A 270 -9.95 -13.12 -28.77
CA ALA A 270 -9.92 -14.33 -29.57
C ALA A 270 -11.25 -15.13 -29.56
N ARG A 271 -12.26 -14.71 -28.79
CA ARG A 271 -13.58 -15.35 -28.68
C ARG A 271 -14.65 -14.44 -29.28
N LYS A 272 -15.10 -14.73 -30.51
CA LYS A 272 -16.15 -13.95 -31.20
C LYS A 272 -17.51 -13.92 -30.47
N PRO A 273 -18.07 -15.02 -29.94
CA PRO A 273 -19.34 -14.93 -29.20
C PRO A 273 -19.14 -14.43 -27.77
N GLY A 274 -19.92 -13.43 -27.38
CA GLY A 274 -20.01 -12.95 -25.98
C GLY A 274 -18.93 -11.96 -25.56
N PHE A 275 -18.16 -11.40 -26.50
CA PHE A 275 -17.18 -10.35 -26.20
C PHE A 275 -17.81 -9.14 -25.48
N VAL A 276 -18.95 -8.63 -25.98
CA VAL A 276 -19.68 -7.52 -25.35
C VAL A 276 -20.06 -7.83 -23.90
N LYS A 277 -20.49 -9.07 -23.61
CA LYS A 277 -20.82 -9.51 -22.25
C LYS A 277 -19.60 -9.55 -21.33
N ARG A 278 -18.42 -9.89 -21.86
CA ARG A 278 -17.13 -9.89 -21.14
C ARG A 278 -16.65 -8.47 -20.86
N VAL A 279 -16.72 -7.58 -21.85
CA VAL A 279 -16.45 -6.14 -21.69
C VAL A 279 -17.37 -5.58 -20.61
N TRP A 280 -18.67 -5.85 -20.69
CA TRP A 280 -19.64 -5.40 -19.70
C TRP A 280 -19.35 -5.94 -18.29
N TRP A 281 -19.04 -7.23 -18.17
CA TRP A 281 -18.66 -7.83 -16.90
C TRP A 281 -17.46 -7.11 -16.27
N LEU A 282 -16.42 -6.85 -17.08
CA LEU A 282 -15.21 -6.19 -16.60
C LEU A 282 -15.44 -4.72 -16.32
N ALA A 283 -16.17 -4.01 -17.17
CA ALA A 283 -16.49 -2.60 -17.01
C ALA A 283 -17.25 -2.36 -15.70
N CYS A 284 -18.33 -3.12 -15.43
CA CYS A 284 -19.04 -2.98 -14.16
C CYS A 284 -18.15 -3.32 -12.95
N THR A 285 -17.34 -4.38 -13.05
CA THR A 285 -16.43 -4.79 -11.96
C THR A 285 -15.35 -3.73 -11.69
N GLY A 286 -14.73 -3.20 -12.74
CA GLY A 286 -13.70 -2.18 -12.66
C GLY A 286 -14.26 -0.85 -12.16
N VAL A 287 -15.39 -0.39 -12.71
CA VAL A 287 -16.04 0.86 -12.29
C VAL A 287 -16.47 0.78 -10.83
N VAL A 288 -17.17 -0.30 -10.42
CA VAL A 288 -17.59 -0.45 -9.02
C VAL A 288 -16.39 -0.59 -8.09
N GLY A 289 -15.39 -1.42 -8.44
CA GLY A 289 -14.20 -1.62 -7.60
C GLY A 289 -13.38 -0.35 -7.42
N THR A 290 -13.15 0.41 -8.49
CA THR A 290 -12.44 1.71 -8.40
C THR A 290 -13.27 2.77 -7.67
N ALA A 291 -14.59 2.79 -7.89
CA ALA A 291 -15.47 3.72 -7.19
C ALA A 291 -15.42 3.51 -5.66
N LEU A 292 -15.34 2.27 -5.18
CA LEU A 292 -15.21 1.97 -3.74
C LEU A 292 -13.92 2.52 -3.10
N VAL A 293 -12.90 2.87 -3.89
CA VAL A 293 -11.62 3.45 -3.44
C VAL A 293 -11.60 4.97 -3.64
N ALA A 294 -12.63 5.55 -4.29
CA ALA A 294 -12.60 6.92 -4.77
C ALA A 294 -12.47 7.97 -3.66
N TRP A 295 -12.99 7.70 -2.46
CA TRP A 295 -12.85 8.59 -1.30
C TRP A 295 -11.38 8.85 -0.94
N TRP A 296 -10.48 7.93 -1.25
CA TRP A 296 -9.04 8.07 -1.06
C TRP A 296 -8.32 8.42 -2.37
N LEU A 297 -8.68 7.74 -3.48
CA LEU A 297 -7.98 7.89 -4.76
C LEU A 297 -8.19 9.25 -5.43
N VAL A 298 -9.40 9.81 -5.34
CA VAL A 298 -9.73 11.12 -5.93
C VAL A 298 -8.92 12.24 -5.28
N PRO A 299 -8.94 12.39 -3.94
CA PRO A 299 -8.22 13.50 -3.33
C PRO A 299 -6.70 13.25 -3.35
N PHE A 300 -6.22 11.99 -3.28
CA PHE A 300 -4.83 11.62 -3.59
C PHE A 300 -4.38 12.17 -4.95
N TYR A 301 -5.15 11.92 -6.01
CA TYR A 301 -4.76 12.30 -7.37
C TYR A 301 -4.84 13.82 -7.59
N LEU A 302 -5.97 14.43 -7.24
CA LEU A 302 -6.23 15.85 -7.50
C LEU A 302 -5.37 16.77 -6.63
N GLN A 303 -4.91 16.32 -5.47
CA GLN A 303 -4.04 17.10 -4.57
C GLN A 303 -2.56 16.66 -4.63
N SER A 304 -2.19 15.75 -5.53
CA SER A 304 -0.82 15.24 -5.70
C SER A 304 0.25 16.31 -5.98
N GLY A 305 -0.16 17.52 -6.35
CA GLY A 305 0.72 18.69 -6.51
C GLY A 305 1.30 19.22 -5.19
N TYR A 306 0.75 18.82 -4.05
CA TYR A 306 1.25 19.12 -2.70
C TYR A 306 2.08 18.00 -2.09
N MET A 307 2.21 16.86 -2.78
CA MET A 307 3.15 15.81 -2.40
C MET A 307 4.57 16.21 -2.77
N ASN A 308 5.52 15.90 -1.89
CA ASN A 308 6.94 15.96 -2.21
C ASN A 308 7.33 14.87 -3.24
N ASP A 309 8.48 15.07 -3.88
CA ASP A 309 9.12 14.10 -4.78
C ASP A 309 10.57 13.91 -4.31
N MET A 310 10.91 12.70 -3.87
CA MET A 310 12.25 12.36 -3.40
C MET A 310 13.30 12.35 -4.52
N GLY A 311 12.88 12.46 -5.79
CA GLY A 311 13.77 12.52 -6.94
C GLY A 311 14.36 11.16 -7.31
N TRP A 312 13.67 10.05 -7.05
CA TRP A 312 14.15 8.71 -7.38
C TRP A 312 14.49 8.57 -8.87
N GLU A 313 15.75 8.29 -9.18
CA GLU A 313 16.19 8.09 -10.56
C GLU A 313 15.71 6.75 -11.12
N LYS A 314 15.32 6.82 -12.40
CA LYS A 314 15.00 5.65 -13.18
C LYS A 314 16.23 4.75 -13.30
N LYS A 315 16.09 3.48 -12.92
CA LYS A 315 17.13 2.46 -13.18
C LYS A 315 17.17 2.12 -14.67
N THR A 316 18.35 2.19 -15.29
CA THR A 316 18.53 2.02 -16.75
C THR A 316 19.29 0.75 -17.15
N ASN A 317 19.84 -0.01 -16.19
CA ASN A 317 20.53 -1.28 -16.41
C ASN A 317 19.56 -2.44 -16.70
N TYR A 318 18.66 -2.27 -17.68
CA TYR A 318 17.48 -3.12 -17.88
C TYR A 318 17.80 -4.61 -18.05
N VAL A 319 18.82 -4.95 -18.85
CA VAL A 319 19.22 -6.35 -19.08
C VAL A 319 19.66 -7.00 -17.78
N ASP A 320 20.40 -6.26 -16.96
CA ASP A 320 20.85 -6.75 -15.67
C ASP A 320 19.68 -6.95 -14.70
N LEU A 321 18.82 -5.94 -14.57
CA LEU A 321 17.63 -5.98 -13.70
C LEU A 321 16.66 -7.12 -14.05
N LEU A 322 16.41 -7.33 -15.34
CA LEU A 322 15.40 -8.27 -15.81
C LEU A 322 15.92 -9.71 -15.90
N PHE A 323 17.22 -9.91 -16.21
CA PHE A 323 17.72 -11.22 -16.62
C PHE A 323 19.02 -11.70 -15.96
N GLN A 324 19.88 -10.81 -15.44
CA GLN A 324 21.22 -11.21 -15.00
C GLN A 324 21.42 -11.14 -13.48
N ARG A 325 20.94 -10.08 -12.82
CA ARG A 325 21.13 -9.80 -11.39
C ARG A 325 22.60 -9.87 -10.96
N LYS A 326 23.50 -9.22 -11.72
CA LYS A 326 24.92 -9.12 -11.41
C LYS A 326 25.23 -7.89 -10.57
N ILE A 327 24.52 -6.77 -10.79
CA ILE A 327 24.72 -5.53 -10.05
C ILE A 327 23.66 -5.48 -8.94
N LEU A 328 24.03 -5.98 -7.77
CA LEU A 328 23.20 -6.00 -6.58
C LEU A 328 23.89 -5.23 -5.45
N ASP A 329 23.12 -4.68 -4.54
CA ASP A 329 23.68 -4.11 -3.31
C ASP A 329 24.48 -5.19 -2.57
N PRO A 330 25.57 -4.85 -1.85
CA PRO A 330 26.49 -5.84 -1.28
C PRO A 330 25.84 -6.89 -0.36
N GLN A 331 24.72 -6.56 0.25
CA GLN A 331 23.94 -7.44 1.14
C GLN A 331 22.98 -8.38 0.39
N LEU A 332 22.74 -8.15 -0.91
CA LEU A 332 21.79 -8.88 -1.74
C LEU A 332 22.50 -9.92 -2.59
N VAL A 333 21.79 -11.01 -2.90
CA VAL A 333 22.36 -12.14 -3.65
C VAL A 333 21.36 -12.67 -4.69
N ASN A 334 21.87 -13.09 -5.85
CA ASN A 334 21.07 -13.78 -6.87
C ASN A 334 20.85 -15.25 -6.47
N SER A 335 20.08 -15.46 -5.40
CA SER A 335 19.76 -16.77 -4.86
C SER A 335 18.30 -16.80 -4.37
N PRO A 336 17.42 -17.59 -5.01
CA PRO A 336 17.71 -18.54 -6.09
C PRO A 336 18.21 -17.87 -7.38
N PRO A 337 19.13 -18.48 -8.15
CA PRO A 337 19.61 -17.89 -9.39
C PRO A 337 18.48 -17.71 -10.40
N ILE A 338 18.24 -16.46 -10.82
CA ILE A 338 17.16 -16.11 -11.76
C ILE A 338 17.27 -16.86 -13.09
N GLN A 339 18.48 -17.28 -13.48
CA GLN A 339 18.75 -18.01 -14.71
C GLN A 339 17.98 -19.34 -14.79
N TRP A 340 17.93 -20.10 -13.68
CA TRP A 340 17.15 -21.34 -13.63
C TRP A 340 15.64 -21.06 -13.71
N VAL A 341 15.19 -19.99 -13.06
CA VAL A 341 13.80 -19.54 -13.12
C VAL A 341 13.43 -19.14 -14.55
N LEU A 342 14.31 -18.42 -15.27
CA LEU A 342 14.09 -18.03 -16.66
C LEU A 342 13.96 -19.23 -17.60
N VAL A 343 14.82 -20.25 -17.46
CA VAL A 343 14.75 -21.49 -18.26
C VAL A 343 13.44 -22.21 -18.03
N LEU A 344 13.04 -22.38 -16.77
CA LEU A 344 11.77 -23.03 -16.41
C LEU A 344 10.56 -22.17 -16.81
N ALA A 345 10.65 -20.85 -16.72
CA ALA A 345 9.61 -19.94 -17.15
C ALA A 345 9.41 -19.99 -18.67
N LEU A 346 10.50 -20.04 -19.45
CA LEU A 346 10.45 -20.26 -20.89
C LEU A 346 9.78 -21.60 -21.23
N LEU A 347 10.13 -22.68 -20.52
CA LEU A 347 9.42 -23.96 -20.64
C LEU A 347 7.93 -23.78 -20.33
N GLY A 348 7.57 -23.03 -19.29
CA GLY A 348 6.19 -22.67 -18.97
C GLY A 348 5.46 -21.97 -20.10
N VAL A 349 6.09 -20.99 -20.75
CA VAL A 349 5.53 -20.29 -21.92
C VAL A 349 5.33 -21.25 -23.09
N VAL A 350 6.35 -22.01 -23.46
CA VAL A 350 6.30 -22.97 -24.58
C VAL A 350 5.22 -24.02 -24.36
N MET A 351 5.18 -24.63 -23.18
CA MET A 351 4.18 -25.63 -22.84
C MET A 351 2.77 -25.03 -22.77
N SER A 352 2.64 -23.78 -22.35
CA SER A 352 1.34 -23.10 -22.35
C SER A 352 0.81 -22.83 -23.75
N LEU A 353 1.68 -22.52 -24.70
CA LEU A 353 1.30 -22.39 -26.11
C LEU A 353 0.95 -23.76 -26.71
N ALA A 354 1.78 -24.79 -26.48
CA ALA A 354 1.57 -26.15 -26.98
C ALA A 354 0.24 -26.75 -26.47
N TRP A 355 -0.03 -26.61 -25.17
CA TRP A 355 -1.23 -27.14 -24.52
C TRP A 355 -2.37 -26.13 -24.38
N LYS A 356 -2.26 -24.97 -25.04
CA LYS A 356 -3.32 -23.95 -25.13
C LYS A 356 -3.81 -23.50 -23.75
N ARG A 357 -2.89 -23.37 -22.79
CA ARG A 357 -3.14 -22.95 -21.40
C ARG A 357 -3.34 -21.44 -21.34
N ARG A 358 -4.58 -21.01 -21.16
CA ARG A 358 -4.93 -19.58 -21.03
C ARG A 358 -4.23 -18.89 -19.86
N GLY A 359 -4.19 -19.55 -18.70
CA GLY A 359 -3.50 -19.00 -17.53
C GLY A 359 -2.01 -18.77 -17.80
N GLY A 360 -1.37 -19.65 -18.56
CA GLY A 360 0.02 -19.49 -18.97
C GLY A 360 0.23 -18.39 -20.01
N LEU A 361 -0.64 -18.30 -21.03
CA LEU A 361 -0.63 -17.19 -21.98
C LEU A 361 -0.82 -15.83 -21.28
N PHE A 362 -1.74 -15.78 -20.31
CA PHE A 362 -1.96 -14.61 -19.48
C PHE A 362 -0.70 -14.20 -18.71
N LEU A 363 -0.06 -15.13 -18.02
CA LEU A 363 1.17 -14.86 -17.29
C LEU A 363 2.30 -14.40 -18.23
N ALA A 364 2.44 -15.01 -19.41
CA ALA A 364 3.43 -14.60 -20.40
C ALA A 364 3.21 -13.15 -20.85
N LEU A 365 1.98 -12.79 -21.24
CA LEU A 365 1.65 -11.43 -21.71
C LEU A 365 1.77 -10.39 -20.60
N LEU A 366 1.30 -10.70 -19.38
CA LEU A 366 1.41 -9.80 -18.25
C LEU A 366 2.87 -9.62 -17.81
N GLY A 367 3.66 -10.70 -17.83
CA GLY A 367 5.11 -10.65 -17.61
C GLY A 367 5.79 -9.73 -18.61
N SER A 368 5.55 -9.93 -19.91
CA SER A 368 6.07 -9.04 -20.96
C SER A 368 5.65 -7.59 -20.75
N LEU A 369 4.38 -7.34 -20.40
CA LEU A 369 3.90 -5.99 -20.11
C LEU A 369 4.66 -5.35 -18.94
N THR A 370 4.88 -6.08 -17.84
CA THR A 370 5.65 -5.57 -16.69
C THR A 370 7.11 -5.30 -17.04
N ALA A 371 7.76 -6.18 -17.81
CA ALA A 371 9.13 -5.98 -18.27
C ALA A 371 9.25 -4.76 -19.20
N VAL A 372 8.32 -4.58 -20.12
CA VAL A 372 8.26 -3.39 -20.98
C VAL A 372 8.03 -2.14 -20.14
N ALA A 373 7.11 -2.19 -19.17
CA ALA A 373 6.82 -1.05 -18.29
C ALA A 373 8.07 -0.59 -17.51
N VAL A 374 8.92 -1.50 -17.00
CA VAL A 374 10.20 -1.16 -16.36
C VAL A 374 11.10 -0.33 -17.30
N VAL A 375 11.09 -0.62 -18.60
CA VAL A 375 11.92 0.03 -19.61
C VAL A 375 11.33 1.36 -20.07
N VAL A 376 10.01 1.42 -20.32
CA VAL A 376 9.37 2.59 -20.96
C VAL A 376 8.87 3.65 -19.99
N LEU A 377 8.62 3.29 -18.73
CA LEU A 377 8.13 4.26 -17.73
C LEU A 377 9.12 5.43 -17.63
N PRO A 378 8.68 6.69 -17.79
CA PRO A 378 9.56 7.85 -17.62
C PRO A 378 9.98 8.00 -16.16
N GLN A 379 11.05 8.76 -15.93
CA GLN A 379 11.40 9.18 -14.56
C GLN A 379 10.28 10.07 -13.99
N GLY A 380 9.94 9.84 -12.73
CA GLY A 380 8.95 10.58 -11.98
C GLY A 380 8.70 9.90 -10.64
N LYS A 381 7.62 10.29 -9.95
CA LYS A 381 7.26 9.79 -8.61
C LYS A 381 7.18 8.27 -8.50
N LEU A 382 6.82 7.57 -9.58
CA LEU A 382 6.85 6.10 -9.60
C LEU A 382 8.24 5.62 -10.04
N TRP A 383 9.03 5.18 -9.08
CA TRP A 383 10.31 4.54 -9.35
C TRP A 383 10.13 3.21 -10.08
N ASN A 384 10.76 3.04 -11.25
CA ASN A 384 10.54 1.89 -12.14
C ASN A 384 10.95 0.54 -11.52
N ALA A 385 11.87 0.52 -10.55
CA ALA A 385 12.25 -0.70 -9.84
C ALA A 385 11.09 -1.33 -9.05
N ARG A 386 10.08 -0.52 -8.66
CA ARG A 386 8.85 -0.99 -7.99
C ARG A 386 8.00 -1.92 -8.86
N LEU A 387 8.28 -2.04 -10.16
CA LEU A 387 7.60 -2.96 -11.08
C LEU A 387 8.28 -4.33 -11.18
N LEU A 388 9.55 -4.45 -10.76
CA LEU A 388 10.32 -5.70 -10.84
C LEU A 388 9.72 -6.85 -10.01
N PRO A 389 9.10 -6.63 -8.82
CA PRO A 389 8.47 -7.73 -8.09
C PRO A 389 7.38 -8.45 -8.88
N PHE A 390 6.61 -7.75 -9.70
CA PHE A 390 5.58 -8.36 -10.54
C PHE A 390 6.20 -9.25 -11.62
N TRP A 391 7.25 -8.75 -12.29
CA TRP A 391 8.02 -9.51 -13.26
C TRP A 391 8.56 -10.81 -12.64
N PHE A 392 9.23 -10.70 -11.48
CA PHE A 392 9.81 -11.85 -10.80
C PHE A 392 8.75 -12.86 -10.34
N LEU A 393 7.68 -12.42 -9.69
CA LEU A 393 6.58 -13.31 -9.30
C LEU A 393 6.04 -14.08 -10.51
N ILE A 394 5.80 -13.39 -11.63
CA ILE A 394 5.29 -14.01 -12.86
C ILE A 394 6.28 -15.04 -13.42
N LEU A 395 7.58 -14.77 -13.40
CA LEU A 395 8.60 -15.74 -13.79
C LEU A 395 8.56 -17.00 -12.91
N TYR A 396 8.45 -16.84 -11.58
CA TYR A 396 8.30 -17.99 -10.67
C TYR A 396 7.02 -18.79 -10.96
N LEU A 397 5.89 -18.13 -11.24
CA LEU A 397 4.63 -18.80 -11.58
C LEU A 397 4.71 -19.52 -12.92
N LEU A 398 5.35 -18.92 -13.94
CA LEU A 398 5.61 -19.58 -15.23
C LEU A 398 6.55 -20.78 -15.07
N ALA A 399 7.57 -20.67 -14.22
CA ALA A 399 8.46 -21.78 -13.91
C ALA A 399 7.72 -22.97 -13.28
N ALA A 400 6.85 -22.71 -12.30
CA ALA A 400 5.98 -23.75 -11.73
C ALA A 400 5.03 -24.36 -12.77
N LEU A 401 4.48 -23.54 -13.68
CA LEU A 401 3.64 -24.04 -14.77
C LEU A 401 4.42 -24.92 -15.74
N GLY A 402 5.66 -24.57 -16.07
CA GLY A 402 6.56 -25.38 -16.91
C GLY A 402 6.80 -26.76 -16.32
N VAL A 403 7.13 -26.84 -15.02
CA VAL A 403 7.31 -28.11 -14.30
C VAL A 403 6.00 -28.91 -14.26
N ALA A 404 4.88 -28.25 -14.00
CA ALA A 404 3.57 -28.91 -13.95
C ALA A 404 3.17 -29.53 -15.30
N GLU A 405 3.30 -28.77 -16.39
CA GLU A 405 2.95 -29.25 -17.73
C GLU A 405 3.93 -30.30 -18.25
N LEU A 406 5.22 -30.21 -17.90
CA LEU A 406 6.19 -31.27 -18.19
C LEU A 406 5.79 -32.58 -17.51
N GLY A 407 5.49 -32.54 -16.21
CA GLY A 407 5.01 -33.72 -15.48
C GLY A 407 3.71 -34.29 -16.05
N ARG A 408 2.77 -33.43 -16.45
CA ARG A 408 1.54 -33.86 -17.14
C ARG A 408 1.80 -34.48 -18.51
N THR A 409 2.78 -33.94 -19.25
CA THR A 409 3.17 -34.48 -20.56
C THR A 409 3.78 -35.87 -20.40
N ILE A 410 4.67 -36.06 -19.43
CA ILE A 410 5.21 -37.38 -19.08
C ILE A 410 4.07 -38.32 -18.62
N ALA A 411 3.12 -37.83 -17.83
CA ALA A 411 1.97 -38.61 -17.38
C ALA A 411 1.05 -39.04 -18.53
N ALA A 412 0.89 -38.20 -19.56
CA ALA A 412 0.13 -38.52 -20.77
C ALA A 412 0.87 -39.52 -21.66
N LEU A 413 2.17 -39.29 -21.92
CA LEU A 413 3.02 -40.19 -22.72
C LEU A 413 3.16 -41.59 -22.10
N THR A 414 3.06 -41.70 -20.79
CA THR A 414 3.09 -42.99 -20.10
C THR A 414 1.69 -43.61 -19.98
N SER A 415 0.60 -42.87 -20.17
CA SER A 415 -0.76 -43.42 -20.03
C SER A 415 -1.16 -44.37 -21.16
N ARG A 416 -2.11 -45.27 -20.88
CA ARG A 416 -2.76 -46.09 -21.92
C ARG A 416 -3.71 -45.27 -22.79
N ASP A 417 -4.24 -44.19 -22.21
CA ASP A 417 -5.08 -43.20 -22.88
C ASP A 417 -4.49 -41.80 -22.63
N PRO A 418 -4.00 -41.11 -23.68
CA PRO A 418 -3.42 -39.77 -23.56
C PRO A 418 -4.37 -38.72 -22.98
N ASP A 419 -5.68 -38.90 -23.13
CA ASP A 419 -6.69 -37.98 -22.59
C ASP A 419 -6.90 -38.15 -21.08
N THR A 420 -6.39 -39.25 -20.50
CA THR A 420 -6.39 -39.53 -19.06
C THR A 420 -4.96 -39.71 -18.54
N PRO A 421 -4.24 -38.61 -18.23
CA PRO A 421 -2.85 -38.68 -17.74
C PRO A 421 -2.73 -39.55 -16.49
N ARG A 422 -1.64 -40.34 -16.40
CA ARG A 422 -1.39 -41.20 -15.24
C ARG A 422 -1.32 -40.39 -13.95
N ARG A 423 -2.29 -40.62 -13.07
CA ARG A 423 -2.43 -39.92 -11.79
C ARG A 423 -1.18 -40.02 -10.91
N SER A 424 -0.58 -41.21 -10.83
CA SER A 424 0.64 -41.46 -10.04
C SER A 424 1.80 -40.55 -10.46
N VAL A 425 1.98 -40.32 -11.76
CA VAL A 425 3.03 -39.45 -12.29
C VAL A 425 2.77 -38.00 -11.90
N THR A 426 1.53 -37.50 -12.07
CA THR A 426 1.19 -36.12 -11.68
C THR A 426 1.33 -35.90 -10.16
N ILE A 427 0.99 -36.89 -9.34
CA ILE A 427 1.18 -36.85 -7.88
C ILE A 427 2.67 -36.83 -7.55
N ALA A 428 3.46 -37.70 -8.17
CA ALA A 428 4.91 -37.73 -7.99
C ALA A 428 5.54 -36.38 -8.41
N THR A 429 5.12 -35.79 -9.53
CA THR A 429 5.57 -34.45 -9.94
C THR A 429 5.28 -33.41 -8.85
N ALA A 430 4.05 -33.38 -8.30
CA ALA A 430 3.71 -32.43 -7.24
C ALA A 430 4.61 -32.58 -6.01
N LEU A 431 4.77 -33.81 -5.53
CA LEU A 431 5.54 -34.11 -4.31
C LEU A 431 7.03 -33.86 -4.51
N ILE A 432 7.61 -34.32 -5.62
CA ILE A 432 9.03 -34.14 -5.93
C ILE A 432 9.34 -32.65 -6.13
N ALA A 433 8.55 -31.93 -6.92
CA ALA A 433 8.80 -30.52 -7.16
C ALA A 433 8.60 -29.66 -5.90
N ALA A 434 7.61 -29.98 -5.06
CA ALA A 434 7.45 -29.31 -3.76
C ALA A 434 8.63 -29.61 -2.83
N PHE A 435 9.06 -30.87 -2.73
CA PHE A 435 10.21 -31.25 -1.93
C PHE A 435 11.50 -30.56 -2.38
N LEU A 436 11.80 -30.57 -3.69
CA LEU A 436 12.96 -29.89 -4.26
C LEU A 436 12.88 -28.38 -4.05
N GLY A 437 11.72 -27.77 -4.29
CA GLY A 437 11.50 -26.34 -4.09
C GLY A 437 11.76 -25.92 -2.65
N ILE A 438 11.17 -26.64 -1.67
CA ILE A 438 11.42 -26.37 -0.24
C ILE A 438 12.88 -26.63 0.12
N THR A 439 13.52 -27.68 -0.40
CA THR A 439 14.93 -27.98 -0.12
C THR A 439 15.85 -26.84 -0.59
N VAL A 440 15.61 -26.30 -1.79
CA VAL A 440 16.38 -25.16 -2.33
C VAL A 440 16.29 -23.93 -1.43
N LEU A 441 15.15 -23.70 -0.78
CA LEU A 441 14.95 -22.57 0.14
C LEU A 441 15.50 -22.87 1.54
N ALA A 442 15.22 -24.05 2.06
CA ALA A 442 15.58 -24.48 3.41
C ALA A 442 17.09 -24.66 3.60
N MET A 443 17.84 -24.99 2.53
CA MET A 443 19.30 -25.13 2.59
C MET A 443 20.00 -23.80 2.97
N PRO A 444 19.84 -22.67 2.24
CA PRO A 444 20.38 -21.38 2.67
C PRO A 444 19.81 -20.86 3.98
N LEU A 445 18.57 -21.23 4.34
CA LEU A 445 17.97 -20.88 5.63
C LEU A 445 18.51 -21.73 6.79
N ARG A 446 19.23 -22.83 6.49
CA ARG A 446 19.68 -23.83 7.47
C ARG A 446 18.52 -24.40 8.29
N ALA A 447 17.39 -24.61 7.60
CA ALA A 447 16.11 -25.01 8.19
C ALA A 447 15.75 -26.48 7.91
N MET A 448 16.68 -27.28 7.37
CA MET A 448 16.46 -28.71 7.21
C MET A 448 16.59 -29.41 8.57
N PRO A 449 15.88 -30.53 8.80
CA PRO A 449 15.99 -31.25 10.07
C PRO A 449 17.38 -31.88 10.20
N ASP A 450 18.13 -31.41 11.20
CA ASP A 450 19.49 -31.89 11.50
C ASP A 450 19.50 -33.32 12.05
N THR A 451 18.42 -33.76 12.71
CA THR A 451 18.27 -35.14 13.19
C THR A 451 16.88 -35.68 12.90
N ILE A 452 16.79 -36.98 12.60
CA ILE A 452 15.52 -37.72 12.61
C ILE A 452 15.59 -38.81 13.69
N ALA A 453 14.55 -38.89 14.50
CA ALA A 453 14.37 -39.97 15.47
C ALA A 453 13.65 -41.15 14.82
N LEU A 454 14.29 -42.32 14.82
CA LEU A 454 13.72 -43.61 14.44
C LEU A 454 13.65 -44.49 15.69
N GLY A 455 12.62 -44.28 16.52
CA GLY A 455 12.51 -44.91 17.84
C GLY A 455 13.59 -44.37 18.80
N PRO A 456 14.38 -45.22 19.49
CA PRO A 456 15.46 -44.75 20.36
C PRO A 456 16.70 -44.25 19.60
N VAL A 457 16.79 -44.50 18.30
CA VAL A 457 17.95 -44.14 17.47
C VAL A 457 17.75 -42.75 16.88
N LYS A 458 18.67 -41.82 17.18
CA LYS A 458 18.78 -40.53 16.50
C LYS A 458 19.81 -40.65 15.39
N VAL A 459 19.38 -40.39 14.16
CA VAL A 459 20.28 -40.30 13.01
C VAL A 459 20.57 -38.84 12.75
N ASP A 460 21.86 -38.48 12.77
CA ASP A 460 22.35 -37.18 12.35
C ASP A 460 22.33 -37.11 10.82
N LEU A 461 21.57 -36.15 10.30
CA LEU A 461 21.38 -35.90 8.89
C LEU A 461 21.98 -34.58 8.46
N GLY A 462 22.35 -33.69 9.39
CA GLY A 462 22.73 -32.34 9.02
C GLY A 462 23.17 -31.47 10.18
N GLY A 463 23.72 -30.32 9.83
CA GLY A 463 24.23 -29.37 10.78
C GLY A 463 25.33 -28.49 10.20
N VAL A 464 25.67 -27.44 10.94
CA VAL A 464 26.78 -26.56 10.60
C VAL A 464 28.08 -27.20 11.08
N ARG A 465 29.01 -27.46 10.16
CA ARG A 465 30.34 -27.98 10.49
C ARG A 465 31.29 -26.84 10.89
N ALA A 466 32.45 -27.21 11.45
CA ALA A 466 33.48 -26.25 11.87
C ALA A 466 34.00 -25.33 10.75
N ASP A 467 33.87 -25.74 9.48
CA ASP A 467 34.21 -24.94 8.31
C ASP A 467 33.12 -23.90 7.92
N GLY A 468 32.06 -23.79 8.73
CA GLY A 468 30.93 -22.89 8.52
C GLY A 468 29.92 -23.35 7.47
N ARG A 469 30.12 -24.52 6.83
CA ARG A 469 29.18 -25.07 5.84
C ARG A 469 28.02 -25.78 6.54
N TYR A 470 26.81 -25.48 6.10
CA TYR A 470 25.64 -26.27 6.45
C TYR A 470 25.56 -27.51 5.54
N HIS A 471 25.45 -28.68 6.15
CA HIS A 471 25.28 -29.95 5.46
C HIS A 471 23.89 -30.50 5.76
N TRP A 472 23.27 -31.11 4.75
CA TRP A 472 22.09 -31.93 4.94
C TRP A 472 22.14 -33.11 3.97
N MET A 473 22.26 -34.32 4.51
CA MET A 473 22.58 -35.54 3.79
C MET A 473 23.82 -35.36 2.88
N PHE A 474 23.65 -35.48 1.57
CA PHE A 474 24.72 -35.30 0.58
C PHE A 474 24.81 -33.87 0.03
N LEU A 475 23.93 -32.96 0.46
CA LEU A 475 23.93 -31.55 0.05
C LEU A 475 24.75 -30.71 1.04
N SER A 476 25.40 -29.67 0.54
CA SER A 476 26.08 -28.68 1.38
C SER A 476 26.00 -27.28 0.79
N THR A 477 26.00 -26.25 1.64
CA THR A 477 26.06 -24.85 1.22
C THR A 477 26.86 -24.00 2.20
N LYS A 478 27.55 -22.98 1.67
CA LYS A 478 28.12 -21.88 2.47
C LYS A 478 27.17 -20.70 2.61
N GLU A 479 26.11 -20.65 1.81
CA GLU A 479 25.15 -19.55 1.88
C GLU A 479 24.42 -19.55 3.23
N SER A 480 24.15 -18.35 3.72
CA SER A 480 23.28 -18.11 4.86
C SER A 480 22.29 -17.03 4.46
N SER A 481 21.00 -17.32 4.61
CA SER A 481 19.95 -16.33 4.37
C SER A 481 19.95 -15.30 5.49
N PHE A 482 19.88 -14.01 5.14
CA PHE A 482 19.70 -12.93 6.11
C PHE A 482 18.23 -12.79 6.56
N VAL A 483 17.29 -13.49 5.93
CA VAL A 483 15.84 -13.33 6.20
C VAL A 483 15.48 -13.62 7.67
N PRO A 484 15.91 -14.73 8.30
CA PRO A 484 15.58 -14.98 9.71
C PRO A 484 16.19 -13.95 10.65
N SER A 485 17.43 -13.51 10.42
CA SER A 485 18.05 -12.46 11.22
C SER A 485 17.36 -11.11 11.03
N TRP A 486 16.88 -10.82 9.82
CA TRP A 486 16.12 -9.60 9.53
C TRP A 486 14.74 -9.61 10.19
N ALA A 487 14.03 -10.75 10.17
CA ALA A 487 12.78 -10.93 10.91
C ALA A 487 12.98 -10.76 12.42
N ARG A 488 14.02 -11.39 12.98
CA ARG A 488 14.38 -11.20 14.39
C ARG A 488 14.71 -9.74 14.69
N TRP A 489 15.50 -9.07 13.85
CA TRP A 489 15.82 -7.66 14.01
C TRP A 489 14.55 -6.79 14.07
N ASN A 490 13.58 -7.04 13.20
CA ASN A 490 12.32 -6.30 13.20
C ASN A 490 11.47 -6.60 14.45
N PHE A 491 11.29 -7.88 14.78
CA PHE A 491 10.27 -8.31 15.74
C PHE A 491 10.73 -8.47 17.17
N THR A 492 12.04 -8.52 17.46
CA THR A 492 12.51 -8.25 18.83
C THR A 492 12.13 -6.84 19.27
N GLY A 493 11.90 -5.94 18.30
CA GLY A 493 11.42 -4.59 18.51
C GLY A 493 12.49 -3.65 19.03
N TYR A 494 12.11 -2.42 19.33
CA TYR A 494 12.96 -1.42 19.98
C TYR A 494 13.47 -1.96 21.32
N GLU A 495 12.59 -2.57 22.11
CA GLU A 495 12.84 -3.08 23.46
C GLU A 495 13.85 -4.24 23.48
N GLY A 496 14.04 -4.91 22.33
CA GLY A 496 15.02 -5.98 22.17
C GLY A 496 16.42 -5.50 21.77
N LYS A 497 16.63 -4.18 21.57
CA LYS A 497 17.92 -3.64 21.11
C LYS A 497 18.88 -3.38 22.28
N PRO A 498 20.19 -3.65 22.11
CA PRO A 498 21.17 -3.32 23.13
C PRO A 498 21.19 -1.83 23.50
N ALA A 499 20.96 -0.93 22.54
CA ALA A 499 20.92 0.50 22.76
C ALA A 499 19.52 1.03 23.16
N TYR A 500 18.56 0.15 23.48
CA TYR A 500 17.23 0.57 23.92
C TYR A 500 17.27 1.48 25.16
N PRO A 501 18.10 1.25 26.19
CA PRO A 501 18.17 2.16 27.33
C PRO A 501 18.55 3.59 26.92
N GLU A 502 19.54 3.76 26.03
CA GLU A 502 19.93 5.08 25.52
C GLU A 502 18.77 5.77 24.77
N TYR A 503 18.08 5.04 23.90
CA TYR A 503 16.91 5.55 23.18
C TYR A 503 15.75 5.91 24.12
N HIS A 504 15.44 5.03 25.05
CA HIS A 504 14.39 5.22 26.04
C HIS A 504 14.67 6.47 26.89
N ASP A 505 15.91 6.63 27.36
CA ASP A 505 16.29 7.73 28.24
C ASP A 505 16.25 9.10 27.54
N ILE A 506 16.64 9.18 26.25
CA ILE A 506 16.48 10.43 25.49
C ILE A 506 15.01 10.75 25.24
N VAL A 507 14.17 9.75 24.92
CA VAL A 507 12.72 9.94 24.76
C VAL A 507 12.08 10.44 26.05
N GLN A 508 12.40 9.82 27.20
CA GLN A 508 11.90 10.26 28.51
C GLN A 508 12.40 11.65 28.90
N THR A 509 13.64 11.99 28.52
CA THR A 509 14.18 13.34 28.73
C THR A 509 13.37 14.37 27.94
N MET A 510 13.05 14.07 26.68
CA MET A 510 12.23 14.94 25.84
C MET A 510 10.80 15.06 26.38
N ASP A 511 10.18 13.97 26.85
CA ASP A 511 8.87 14.02 27.50
C ASP A 511 8.87 14.94 28.74
N GLY A 512 9.88 14.77 29.61
CA GLY A 512 10.07 15.62 30.78
C GLY A 512 10.24 17.10 30.43
N LEU A 513 11.02 17.41 29.38
CA LEU A 513 11.15 18.78 28.86
C LEU A 513 9.83 19.32 28.30
N GLY A 514 9.04 18.47 27.63
CA GLY A 514 7.69 18.81 27.18
C GLY A 514 6.80 19.27 28.33
N GLN A 515 6.92 18.64 29.49
CA GLN A 515 6.17 19.01 30.71
C GLN A 515 6.73 20.25 31.41
N SER A 516 8.05 20.41 31.49
CA SER A 516 8.68 21.51 32.26
C SER A 516 8.88 22.80 31.46
N ASN A 517 9.30 22.68 30.20
CA ASN A 517 9.62 23.80 29.31
C ASN A 517 8.51 24.01 28.27
N GLY A 518 7.60 23.04 28.12
CA GLY A 518 6.43 23.08 27.25
C GLY A 518 6.62 22.31 25.95
N CYS A 519 5.53 21.75 25.42
CA CYS A 519 5.48 21.02 24.15
C CYS A 519 6.04 21.84 22.97
N GLY A 520 6.55 21.15 21.96
CA GLY A 520 7.17 21.77 20.79
C GLY A 520 7.83 20.76 19.85
N ARG A 521 8.26 21.24 18.68
CA ARG A 521 8.94 20.39 17.68
C ARG A 521 10.42 20.25 18.02
N ALA A 522 10.97 19.08 17.74
CA ALA A 522 12.39 18.79 17.87
C ALA A 522 13.02 18.57 16.49
N MET A 523 14.19 19.18 16.29
CA MET A 523 15.15 18.80 15.26
C MET A 523 16.28 18.03 15.94
N TRP A 524 16.70 16.91 15.37
CA TRP A 524 17.78 16.09 15.90
C TRP A 524 18.89 15.94 14.87
N GLU A 525 20.13 15.95 15.33
CA GLU A 525 21.32 15.67 14.51
C GLU A 525 21.25 14.23 13.98
N HIS A 526 21.39 14.08 12.66
CA HIS A 526 21.51 12.76 12.04
C HIS A 526 22.93 12.19 12.16
N GLU A 527 23.01 10.89 12.42
CA GLU A 527 24.22 10.06 12.31
C GLU A 527 23.87 8.67 11.74
N GLU A 528 24.81 8.03 11.03
CA GLU A 528 24.60 6.70 10.43
C GLU A 528 24.35 5.61 11.49
N GLN A 529 24.86 5.80 12.70
CA GLN A 529 24.83 4.82 13.79
C GLN A 529 23.47 4.73 14.49
N HIS A 530 22.47 5.52 14.10
CA HIS A 530 21.11 5.48 14.66
C HIS A 530 20.44 4.11 14.54
N ASP A 531 20.81 3.30 13.56
CA ASP A 531 20.28 1.93 13.43
C ASP A 531 20.55 1.07 14.69
N ARG A 532 21.48 1.47 15.58
CA ARG A 532 21.66 0.83 16.90
C ARG A 532 20.37 0.80 17.75
N TYR A 533 19.48 1.76 17.57
CA TYR A 533 18.17 1.81 18.22
C TYR A 533 17.13 0.89 17.56
N GLY A 534 17.50 0.20 16.48
CA GLY A 534 16.67 -0.75 15.74
C GLY A 534 16.21 -0.24 14.38
N THR A 535 16.32 1.06 14.13
CA THR A 535 16.08 1.71 12.83
C THR A 535 16.77 3.08 12.84
N PRO A 536 17.29 3.57 11.69
CA PRO A 536 17.80 4.95 11.61
C PRO A 536 16.73 6.01 11.89
N MET A 537 15.45 5.62 11.92
CA MET A 537 14.29 6.51 12.02
C MET A 537 13.73 6.62 13.44
N ALA A 538 14.46 6.15 14.45
CA ALA A 538 13.95 6.04 15.82
C ALA A 538 13.48 7.38 16.39
N LEU A 539 14.19 8.49 16.11
CA LEU A 539 13.82 9.83 16.61
C LEU A 539 12.69 10.50 15.80
N MET A 540 12.26 9.91 14.69
CA MET A 540 10.98 10.29 14.06
C MET A 540 9.80 9.93 14.99
N LEU A 541 9.96 8.98 15.91
CA LEU A 541 8.89 8.53 16.83
C LEU A 541 8.78 9.33 18.14
N LEU A 542 9.53 10.42 18.32
CA LEU A 542 9.31 11.33 19.46
C LEU A 542 7.82 11.63 19.72
N PRO A 543 7.00 12.01 18.71
CA PRO A 543 5.57 12.25 18.94
C PRO A 543 4.80 11.00 19.36
N PHE A 544 5.20 9.81 18.87
CA PHE A 544 4.57 8.55 19.25
C PHE A 544 4.80 8.19 20.73
N TRP A 545 5.97 8.50 21.28
CA TRP A 545 6.32 8.17 22.67
C TRP A 545 5.98 9.26 23.68
N THR A 546 5.69 10.48 23.23
CA THR A 546 5.42 11.66 24.08
C THR A 546 3.97 12.15 23.92
N ASP A 547 3.07 11.29 23.45
CA ASP A 547 1.64 11.59 23.20
C ASP A 547 1.43 12.88 22.39
N GLY A 548 2.28 13.10 21.38
CA GLY A 548 2.26 14.26 20.50
C GLY A 548 2.80 15.57 21.10
N CYS A 549 3.26 15.57 22.36
CA CYS A 549 3.82 16.78 22.99
C CYS A 549 5.15 17.20 22.35
N ILE A 550 6.05 16.25 22.05
CA ILE A 550 7.29 16.51 21.31
C ILE A 550 7.14 16.03 19.87
N GLY A 551 6.87 16.97 18.96
CA GLY A 551 6.89 16.69 17.52
C GLY A 551 8.31 16.46 17.01
N SER A 552 8.45 15.89 15.81
CA SER A 552 9.73 15.72 15.13
C SER A 552 9.72 16.49 13.80
N MET A 553 10.80 17.18 13.47
CA MET A 553 10.92 17.79 12.14
C MET A 553 11.13 16.75 11.04
N GLU A 554 11.49 15.53 11.44
CA GLU A 554 11.65 14.39 10.56
C GLU A 554 10.55 13.34 10.77
N GLY A 555 10.04 12.78 9.69
CA GLY A 555 9.05 11.71 9.67
C GLY A 555 9.37 10.66 8.62
N LEU A 556 8.59 9.57 8.58
CA LEU A 556 8.77 8.53 7.56
C LEU A 556 8.08 8.86 6.23
N TYR A 557 6.94 9.57 6.28
CA TYR A 557 6.11 9.80 5.09
C TYR A 557 6.64 11.01 4.31
N PHE A 558 7.84 10.87 3.72
CA PHE A 558 8.55 11.95 3.03
C PHE A 558 7.73 12.60 1.92
N GLU A 559 6.90 11.85 1.20
CA GLU A 559 6.08 12.37 0.11
C GLU A 559 4.79 13.05 0.60
N ALA A 560 4.45 12.95 1.90
CA ALA A 560 3.19 13.46 2.43
C ALA A 560 3.21 14.95 2.78
N SER A 561 4.38 15.58 2.89
CA SER A 561 4.51 17.02 3.19
C SER A 561 5.40 17.73 2.20
N ALA A 562 4.93 18.87 1.67
CA ALA A 562 5.79 19.75 0.88
C ALA A 562 6.82 20.54 1.72
N THR A 563 6.84 20.34 3.05
CA THR A 563 7.84 20.88 3.98
C THR A 563 9.07 19.97 4.09
N THR A 564 8.94 18.68 3.75
CA THR A 564 10.03 17.68 3.82
C THR A 564 11.36 18.13 3.19
N PRO A 565 11.41 18.79 2.02
CA PRO A 565 12.68 19.21 1.44
C PRO A 565 13.45 20.21 2.32
N PHE A 566 12.73 21.10 2.98
CA PHE A 566 13.31 22.13 3.85
C PHE A 566 13.81 21.54 5.16
N HIS A 567 13.17 20.48 5.67
CA HIS A 567 13.74 19.67 6.75
C HIS A 567 15.11 19.12 6.36
N PHE A 568 15.27 18.53 5.17
CA PHE A 568 16.55 17.97 4.77
C PHE A 568 17.64 19.03 4.54
N LEU A 569 17.29 20.24 4.10
CA LEU A 569 18.24 21.37 4.08
C LEU A 569 18.70 21.71 5.50
N ASN A 570 17.78 21.81 6.45
CA ASN A 570 18.14 22.07 7.85
C ASN A 570 18.97 20.92 8.44
N GLN A 571 18.71 19.67 8.05
CA GLN A 571 19.48 18.52 8.51
C GLN A 571 20.94 18.61 8.02
N ASP A 572 21.17 19.04 6.78
CA ASP A 572 22.49 19.30 6.19
C ASP A 572 23.26 20.38 6.96
N GLU A 573 22.56 21.41 7.44
CA GLU A 573 23.13 22.51 8.22
C GLU A 573 23.39 22.16 9.70
N LEU A 574 22.67 21.17 10.24
CA LEU A 574 22.64 20.84 11.67
C LEU A 574 23.16 19.45 12.02
N SER A 575 23.73 18.71 11.06
CA SER A 575 24.26 17.37 11.33
C SER A 575 25.69 17.23 10.86
N PHE A 576 26.56 16.63 11.67
CA PHE A 576 27.91 16.30 11.22
C PHE A 576 27.92 15.38 9.99
N GLY A 577 26.99 14.43 9.93
CA GLY A 577 26.81 13.53 8.78
C GLY A 577 25.35 13.44 8.38
N ALA A 578 24.85 14.41 7.61
CA ALA A 578 23.48 14.43 7.13
C ALA A 578 23.17 13.25 6.18
N SER A 579 21.93 12.78 6.18
CA SER A 579 21.48 11.65 5.36
C SER A 579 21.29 12.01 3.89
N ASN A 580 20.91 13.27 3.61
CA ASN A 580 20.71 13.85 2.28
C ASN A 580 19.97 12.95 1.27
N PRO A 581 18.80 12.37 1.62
CA PRO A 581 18.15 11.35 0.81
C PRO A 581 17.33 11.92 -0.35
N GLN A 582 16.90 13.18 -0.25
CA GLN A 582 16.14 13.85 -1.29
C GLN A 582 17.09 14.42 -2.35
N ARG A 583 16.90 14.02 -3.61
CA ARG A 583 17.75 14.50 -4.70
C ARG A 583 17.42 15.93 -5.10
N ASP A 584 18.31 16.52 -5.89
CA ASP A 584 18.17 17.83 -6.51
C ASP A 584 18.05 19.00 -5.50
N LEU A 585 18.47 18.79 -4.25
CA LEU A 585 18.66 19.84 -3.25
C LEU A 585 20.11 20.33 -3.24
N PRO A 586 20.35 21.63 -3.00
CA PRO A 586 21.68 22.25 -2.99
C PRO A 586 22.45 21.95 -1.69
N TYR A 587 22.66 20.68 -1.37
CA TYR A 587 23.45 20.27 -0.21
C TYR A 587 24.89 20.74 -0.28
N VAL A 588 25.48 21.06 0.87
CA VAL A 588 26.88 21.42 0.98
C VAL A 588 27.71 20.17 1.35
N PRO A 589 28.75 19.81 0.58
CA PRO A 589 29.53 18.62 0.88
C PRO A 589 30.32 18.73 2.19
N GLY A 590 30.20 17.72 3.06
CA GLY A 590 30.96 17.60 4.31
C GLY A 590 30.19 18.13 5.53
N PRO A 591 30.78 18.02 6.73
CA PRO A 591 30.14 18.53 7.95
C PRO A 591 30.02 20.07 7.89
N PRO A 592 28.93 20.65 8.42
CA PRO A 592 28.74 22.09 8.42
C PRO A 592 29.80 22.79 9.28
N ASP A 593 30.16 24.01 8.90
CA ASP A 593 30.90 24.94 9.77
C ASP A 593 29.96 25.71 10.71
N GLN A 594 30.52 26.57 11.57
CA GLN A 594 29.73 27.38 12.51
C GLN A 594 28.76 28.33 11.80
N THR A 595 29.10 28.85 10.61
CA THR A 595 28.23 29.78 9.87
C THR A 595 27.02 29.04 9.33
N GLN A 596 27.23 27.86 8.75
CA GLN A 596 26.17 26.98 8.27
C GLN A 596 25.28 26.51 9.43
N PHE A 597 25.89 26.12 10.56
CA PHE A 597 25.14 25.77 11.76
C PHE A 597 24.27 26.92 12.26
N ASN A 598 24.78 28.15 12.26
CA ASN A 598 24.01 29.33 12.65
C ASN A 598 22.82 29.59 11.70
N LEU A 599 23.02 29.42 10.38
CA LEU A 599 21.93 29.45 9.41
C LEU A 599 20.86 28.39 9.72
N GLY A 600 21.29 27.17 10.06
CA GLY A 600 20.39 26.10 10.50
C GLY A 600 19.55 26.50 11.71
N VAL A 601 20.15 27.16 12.72
CA VAL A 601 19.42 27.68 13.89
C VAL A 601 18.39 28.74 13.51
N GLU A 602 18.70 29.64 12.57
CA GLU A 602 17.74 30.61 12.05
C GLU A 602 16.58 29.93 11.30
N HIS A 603 16.85 28.87 10.53
CA HIS A 603 15.80 28.04 9.93
C HIS A 603 14.94 27.30 10.97
N LEU A 604 15.52 26.88 12.10
CA LEU A 604 14.75 26.32 13.22
C LEU A 604 13.74 27.35 13.76
N GLN A 605 14.17 28.60 13.94
CA GLN A 605 13.29 29.70 14.35
C GLN A 605 12.19 29.97 13.32
N MET A 606 12.54 29.97 12.03
CA MET A 606 11.60 30.13 10.91
C MET A 606 10.52 29.05 10.89
N LEU A 607 10.87 27.81 11.22
CA LEU A 607 9.95 26.67 11.27
C LEU A 607 9.30 26.47 12.65
N GLY A 608 9.57 27.34 13.62
CA GLY A 608 9.00 27.26 14.97
C GLY A 608 9.42 25.98 15.70
N VAL A 609 10.66 25.55 15.48
CA VAL A 609 11.26 24.41 16.15
C VAL A 609 11.74 24.86 17.52
N LYS A 610 11.34 24.13 18.55
CA LYS A 610 11.60 24.50 19.95
C LYS A 610 12.86 23.84 20.50
N TYR A 611 13.14 22.62 20.08
CA TYR A 611 14.26 21.84 20.59
C TYR A 611 15.22 21.43 19.47
N TYR A 612 16.51 21.57 19.72
CA TYR A 612 17.58 21.00 18.91
C TYR A 612 18.34 19.96 19.72
N MET A 613 18.53 18.77 19.18
CA MET A 613 19.19 17.64 19.84
C MET A 613 20.50 17.34 19.09
N ALA A 614 21.64 17.56 19.75
CA ALA A 614 22.97 17.29 19.20
C ALA A 614 23.59 16.06 19.86
N ILE A 615 24.43 15.33 19.13
CA ILE A 615 25.14 14.13 19.60
C ILE A 615 26.65 14.20 19.37
N THR A 616 27.12 14.81 18.28
CA THR A 616 28.56 14.91 18.00
C THR A 616 29.20 16.07 18.75
N GLU A 617 30.47 15.91 19.14
CA GLU A 617 31.21 16.97 19.85
C GLU A 617 31.24 18.29 19.07
N GLN A 618 31.32 18.23 17.73
CA GLN A 618 31.32 19.41 16.88
C GLN A 618 29.99 20.17 16.96
N MET A 619 28.85 19.48 16.76
CA MET A 619 27.53 20.10 16.80
C MET A 619 27.18 20.58 18.22
N ILE A 620 27.59 19.85 19.26
CA ILE A 620 27.46 20.29 20.65
C ILE A 620 28.26 21.58 20.88
N SER A 621 29.51 21.64 20.41
CA SER A 621 30.35 22.83 20.56
C SER A 621 29.77 24.05 19.84
N TYR A 622 29.20 23.86 18.64
CA TYR A 622 28.52 24.93 17.91
C TYR A 622 27.24 25.39 18.61
N GLY A 623 26.46 24.45 19.15
CA GLY A 623 25.28 24.74 19.95
C GLY A 623 25.61 25.58 21.18
N GLN A 624 26.69 25.25 21.89
CA GLN A 624 27.13 25.98 23.09
C GLN A 624 27.68 27.39 22.79
N LYS A 625 28.14 27.65 21.57
CA LYS A 625 28.63 28.97 21.13
C LYS A 625 27.53 29.87 20.58
N ASN A 626 26.41 29.31 20.13
CA ASN A 626 25.30 30.04 19.55
C ASN A 626 24.42 30.64 20.66
N THR A 627 24.24 31.96 20.67
CA THR A 627 23.49 32.66 21.73
C THR A 627 21.99 32.44 21.70
N SER A 628 21.45 31.94 20.59
CA SER A 628 20.02 31.61 20.43
C SER A 628 19.71 30.18 20.91
N LEU A 629 20.71 29.40 21.32
CA LEU A 629 20.54 28.05 21.85
C LEU A 629 20.87 28.01 23.34
N LYS A 630 19.90 27.55 24.13
CA LYS A 630 20.08 27.34 25.56
C LYS A 630 20.13 25.85 25.85
N GLN A 631 21.25 25.34 26.33
CA GLN A 631 21.32 23.94 26.77
C GLN A 631 20.35 23.71 27.94
N VAL A 632 19.42 22.76 27.79
CA VAL A 632 18.37 22.45 28.78
C VAL A 632 18.46 21.04 29.35
N ALA A 633 19.09 20.10 28.64
CA ALA A 633 19.27 18.73 29.16
C ALA A 633 20.51 18.04 28.54
N VAL A 634 20.91 16.96 29.20
CA VAL A 634 21.89 15.97 28.71
C VAL A 634 21.32 14.58 29.00
N SER A 635 21.34 13.69 28.02
CA SER A 635 20.90 12.30 28.17
C SER A 635 21.79 11.36 27.37
N GLY A 636 22.64 10.61 28.07
CA GLY A 636 23.69 9.82 27.45
C GLY A 636 24.59 10.69 26.55
N PRO A 637 24.76 10.37 25.26
CA PRO A 637 25.57 11.17 24.33
C PRO A 637 24.83 12.43 23.81
N TRP A 638 23.53 12.56 24.08
CA TRP A 638 22.72 13.68 23.57
C TRP A 638 22.81 14.92 24.47
N VAL A 639 22.93 16.08 23.83
CA VAL A 639 22.73 17.40 24.44
C VAL A 639 21.53 18.07 23.78
N VAL A 640 20.57 18.49 24.59
CA VAL A 640 19.35 19.14 24.12
C VAL A 640 19.42 20.63 24.38
N PHE A 641 19.15 21.42 23.34
CA PHE A 641 19.07 22.88 23.37
C PHE A 641 17.63 23.32 23.13
N GLU A 642 17.18 24.32 23.89
CA GLU A 642 15.98 25.10 23.60
C GLU A 642 16.34 26.26 22.66
N VAL A 643 15.57 26.42 21.58
CA VAL A 643 15.75 27.44 20.55
C VAL A 643 14.98 28.70 20.93
N ALA A 644 15.69 29.79 21.19
CA ALA A 644 15.09 31.09 21.48
C ALA A 644 14.35 31.65 20.26
N ASP A 645 13.39 32.56 20.48
CA ASP A 645 12.69 33.31 19.44
C ASP A 645 12.04 32.44 18.33
N SER A 646 11.40 31.35 18.74
CA SER A 646 10.77 30.35 17.86
C SER A 646 9.23 30.29 17.99
N PRO A 647 8.48 31.41 18.10
CA PRO A 647 7.02 31.34 18.28
C PRO A 647 6.34 30.73 17.06
N LEU A 648 5.30 29.91 17.26
CA LEU A 648 4.56 29.27 16.18
C LEU A 648 3.74 30.26 15.34
N ILE A 649 3.23 31.32 15.97
CA ILE A 649 2.40 32.34 15.33
C ILE A 649 2.99 33.71 15.62
N GLU A 650 3.26 34.50 14.58
CA GLU A 650 3.86 35.82 14.73
C GLU A 650 3.41 36.77 13.60
N PRO A 651 3.35 38.09 13.86
CA PRO A 651 3.04 39.06 12.81
C PRO A 651 4.21 39.21 11.85
N PHE A 652 3.94 39.48 10.58
CA PHE A 652 4.99 39.86 9.65
C PHE A 652 5.41 41.31 9.82
N ASP A 653 6.71 41.58 9.73
CA ASP A 653 7.25 42.95 9.70
C ASP A 653 6.97 43.67 8.38
N ASN A 654 6.91 42.93 7.26
CA ASN A 654 6.60 43.47 5.93
C ASN A 654 5.50 42.64 5.24
N ASN A 655 4.74 43.27 4.35
CA ASN A 655 3.78 42.56 3.52
C ASN A 655 4.49 41.47 2.68
N PRO A 656 3.94 40.24 2.64
CA PRO A 656 4.41 39.21 1.71
C PRO A 656 4.28 39.65 0.24
N ALA A 657 5.04 39.02 -0.64
CA ALA A 657 4.95 39.22 -2.08
C ALA A 657 4.40 37.95 -2.75
N VAL A 658 3.38 38.10 -3.59
CA VAL A 658 2.76 36.95 -4.26
C VAL A 658 3.55 36.57 -5.49
N LEU A 659 4.09 35.36 -5.49
CA LEU A 659 4.75 34.73 -6.63
C LEU A 659 3.70 34.25 -7.64
N THR A 660 3.61 34.94 -8.77
CA THR A 660 2.66 34.62 -9.82
C THR A 660 3.14 33.47 -10.71
N GLY A 661 2.21 32.66 -11.22
CA GLY A 661 2.51 31.58 -12.18
C GLY A 661 3.18 30.32 -11.60
N VAL A 662 3.35 30.23 -10.28
CA VAL A 662 3.99 29.06 -9.63
C VAL A 662 2.94 28.01 -9.26
N ALA A 663 2.90 26.91 -10.02
CA ALA A 663 2.06 25.77 -9.67
C ALA A 663 2.55 25.08 -8.37
N PRO A 664 1.68 24.41 -7.58
CA PRO A 664 2.07 23.76 -6.32
C PRO A 664 3.30 22.85 -6.41
N LYS A 665 3.40 22.06 -7.50
CA LYS A 665 4.51 21.15 -7.80
C LYS A 665 5.84 21.82 -8.17
N LYS A 666 5.83 23.13 -8.44
CA LYS A 666 7.01 23.94 -8.79
C LYS A 666 7.44 24.87 -7.65
N TRP A 667 6.71 24.84 -6.53
CA TRP A 667 6.97 25.70 -5.39
C TRP A 667 8.36 25.53 -4.79
N LEU A 668 8.82 24.28 -4.64
CA LEU A 668 10.15 23.99 -4.07
C LEU A 668 11.24 24.77 -4.81
N GLY A 669 11.40 24.54 -6.12
CA GLY A 669 12.42 25.24 -6.90
C GLY A 669 12.22 26.76 -7.01
N ALA A 670 11.01 27.28 -6.78
CA ALA A 670 10.75 28.71 -6.75
C ALA A 670 11.15 29.38 -5.43
N VAL A 671 11.09 28.65 -4.32
CA VAL A 671 11.28 29.19 -2.96
C VAL A 671 12.62 28.82 -2.35
N THR A 672 13.26 27.72 -2.76
CA THR A 672 14.59 27.33 -2.24
C THR A 672 15.65 28.44 -2.34
N PRO A 673 15.75 29.23 -3.43
CA PRO A 673 16.71 30.34 -3.47
C PRO A 673 16.45 31.43 -2.43
N TRP A 674 15.17 31.72 -2.12
CA TRP A 674 14.80 32.64 -1.04
C TRP A 674 15.08 32.04 0.33
N TYR A 675 14.82 30.74 0.50
CA TYR A 675 15.02 30.04 1.76
C TYR A 675 16.48 30.13 2.21
N LEU A 676 17.42 29.90 1.30
CA LEU A 676 18.86 29.89 1.59
C LEU A 676 19.53 31.29 1.60
N ASP A 677 18.78 32.36 1.35
CA ASP A 677 19.30 33.73 1.32
C ASP A 677 18.69 34.56 2.45
N THR A 678 19.42 34.69 3.56
CA THR A 678 18.99 35.45 4.74
C THR A 678 18.71 36.92 4.44
N THR A 679 19.30 37.49 3.39
CA THR A 679 19.06 38.89 2.99
C THR A 679 17.69 39.09 2.35
N ALA A 680 17.08 38.00 1.86
CA ALA A 680 15.77 38.01 1.21
C ALA A 680 14.58 37.80 2.18
N TRP A 681 14.83 37.40 3.43
CA TRP A 681 13.77 37.07 4.40
C TRP A 681 12.95 38.27 4.88
N ASN A 682 13.35 39.49 4.53
CA ASN A 682 12.58 40.69 4.77
C ASN A 682 11.20 40.67 4.08
N VAL A 683 11.03 39.92 2.99
CA VAL A 683 9.75 39.76 2.30
C VAL A 683 9.53 38.30 1.94
N TRP A 684 8.41 37.75 2.41
CA TRP A 684 8.11 36.33 2.24
C TRP A 684 7.35 36.06 0.94
N PRO A 685 7.75 35.03 0.15
CA PRO A 685 7.03 34.65 -1.05
C PRO A 685 5.73 33.91 -0.70
N ALA A 686 4.61 34.39 -1.22
CA ALA A 686 3.28 33.82 -1.03
C ALA A 686 2.69 33.29 -2.34
N SER A 687 1.86 32.24 -2.26
CA SER A 687 1.13 31.67 -3.41
C SER A 687 -0.10 32.49 -3.80
N GLY A 688 -0.58 33.32 -2.88
CA GLY A 688 -1.76 34.16 -3.01
C GLY A 688 -1.85 35.14 -1.84
N GLY A 689 -2.79 36.05 -1.90
CA GLY A 689 -2.96 37.10 -0.89
C GLY A 689 -3.89 38.22 -1.36
N PRO A 690 -4.18 39.22 -0.52
CA PRO A 690 -4.95 40.40 -0.89
C PRO A 690 -4.33 41.15 -2.08
N ASP A 691 -5.15 41.90 -2.81
CA ASP A 691 -4.71 42.69 -3.98
C ASP A 691 -3.71 43.81 -3.63
N SER A 692 -3.65 44.20 -2.35
CA SER A 692 -2.69 45.17 -1.85
C SER A 692 -1.25 44.64 -1.75
N TRP A 693 -1.04 43.31 -1.78
CA TRP A 693 0.30 42.74 -1.76
C TRP A 693 0.91 42.75 -3.16
N GLN A 694 2.19 43.10 -3.24
CA GLN A 694 2.93 43.12 -4.50
C GLN A 694 2.83 41.76 -5.20
N ARG A 695 2.61 41.78 -6.52
CA ARG A 695 2.70 40.60 -7.39
C ARG A 695 4.05 40.63 -8.07
N ILE A 696 4.79 39.53 -7.99
CA ILE A 696 6.11 39.37 -8.61
C ILE A 696 6.18 38.10 -9.44
N VAL A 697 7.11 38.05 -10.39
CA VAL A 697 7.52 36.81 -11.04
C VAL A 697 8.79 36.25 -10.39
N GLN A 698 9.09 34.98 -10.66
CA GLN A 698 10.27 34.31 -10.09
C GLN A 698 11.56 35.04 -10.51
N GLY A 699 12.41 35.34 -9.53
CA GLY A 699 13.69 36.05 -9.74
C GLY A 699 13.62 37.57 -9.58
N GLU A 700 12.43 38.16 -9.47
CA GLU A 700 12.28 39.57 -9.10
C GLU A 700 12.47 39.78 -7.60
N THR A 701 13.24 40.80 -7.22
CA THR A 701 13.38 41.21 -5.82
C THR A 701 12.18 42.06 -5.40
N PRO A 702 11.36 41.63 -4.43
CA PRO A 702 10.22 42.41 -3.96
C PRO A 702 10.66 43.64 -3.15
N THR A 703 9.83 44.68 -3.15
CA THR A 703 10.07 45.86 -2.29
C THR A 703 9.48 45.61 -0.90
N ALA A 704 10.28 45.78 0.15
CA ALA A 704 9.82 45.68 1.53
C ALA A 704 8.80 46.79 1.83
N THR A 705 7.58 46.38 2.20
CA THR A 705 6.51 47.30 2.61
C THR A 705 6.16 47.01 4.06
N PRO A 706 6.57 47.87 5.02
CA PRO A 706 6.34 47.63 6.43
C PRO A 706 4.87 47.46 6.77
N THR A 707 4.56 46.54 7.67
CA THR A 707 3.22 46.38 8.23
C THR A 707 3.03 47.29 9.43
N THR A 708 1.80 47.36 9.93
CA THR A 708 1.56 47.98 11.23
C THR A 708 1.82 46.97 12.35
N PRO A 709 2.66 47.30 13.35
CA PRO A 709 2.90 46.41 14.48
C PRO A 709 1.60 45.98 15.15
N VAL A 710 1.48 44.68 15.42
CA VAL A 710 0.35 44.06 16.11
C VAL A 710 0.90 43.03 17.09
N ALA A 711 0.23 42.85 18.24
CA ALA A 711 0.58 41.78 19.15
C ALA A 711 -0.32 40.57 18.87
N VAL A 712 0.29 39.38 18.83
CA VAL A 712 -0.41 38.10 18.79
C VAL A 712 -0.43 37.53 20.21
N THR A 713 -1.60 37.18 20.71
CA THR A 713 -1.80 36.64 22.06
C THR A 713 -2.74 35.45 22.05
N ASN A 714 -2.85 34.73 23.17
CA ASN A 714 -3.79 33.61 23.34
C ASN A 714 -3.66 32.54 22.24
N VAL A 715 -2.44 32.26 21.82
CA VAL A 715 -2.15 31.21 20.84
C VAL A 715 -2.50 29.86 21.45
N ALA A 716 -3.38 29.13 20.79
CA ALA A 716 -3.73 27.76 21.13
C ALA A 716 -3.68 26.90 19.86
N THR A 717 -2.97 25.78 19.95
CA THR A 717 -2.83 24.79 18.87
C THR A 717 -3.35 23.44 19.35
N GLY A 718 -4.25 22.85 18.59
CA GLY A 718 -4.66 21.45 18.73
C GLY A 718 -4.05 20.59 17.63
N ILE A 719 -4.59 19.39 17.44
CA ILE A 719 -4.18 18.49 16.36
C ILE A 719 -4.51 19.11 15.02
N ASP A 720 -5.78 19.45 14.79
CA ASP A 720 -6.31 19.97 13.52
C ASP A 720 -6.93 21.37 13.65
N THR A 721 -6.60 22.09 14.72
CA THR A 721 -7.13 23.43 15.02
C THR A 721 -6.04 24.40 15.47
N ILE A 722 -6.16 25.67 15.12
CA ILE A 722 -5.28 26.75 15.56
C ILE A 722 -6.15 27.96 15.90
N SER A 723 -5.87 28.66 16.98
CA SER A 723 -6.53 29.94 17.27
C SER A 723 -5.58 30.91 17.95
N PHE A 724 -5.81 32.20 17.73
CA PHE A 724 -5.04 33.27 18.35
C PHE A 724 -5.82 34.58 18.26
N ASP A 725 -5.43 35.54 19.10
CA ASP A 725 -5.96 36.88 19.10
C ASP A 725 -4.92 37.88 18.56
N VAL A 726 -5.41 38.91 17.88
CA VAL A 726 -4.64 40.07 17.44
C VAL A 726 -5.21 41.33 18.05
N THR A 727 -4.32 42.27 18.44
CA THR A 727 -4.76 43.55 19.02
C THR A 727 -5.52 44.42 18.03
N ARG A 728 -5.27 44.25 16.72
CA ARG A 728 -6.02 44.88 15.63
C ARG A 728 -5.99 44.02 14.36
N PRO A 729 -7.08 44.01 13.56
CA PRO A 729 -7.08 43.38 12.25
C PRO A 729 -6.22 44.17 11.25
N GLY A 730 -5.92 43.54 10.11
CA GLY A 730 -5.29 44.20 8.97
C GLY A 730 -3.77 44.09 8.88
N THR A 731 -3.12 43.31 9.74
CA THR A 731 -1.68 42.98 9.64
C THR A 731 -1.54 41.49 9.33
N PRO A 732 -0.78 41.09 8.29
CA PRO A 732 -0.61 39.68 7.97
C PRO A 732 0.13 38.93 9.09
N VAL A 733 -0.36 37.74 9.42
CA VAL A 733 0.16 36.88 10.49
C VAL A 733 0.68 35.57 9.89
N LEU A 734 1.94 35.27 10.19
CA LEU A 734 2.58 34.00 9.87
C LEU A 734 2.10 32.93 10.84
N VAL A 735 1.72 31.79 10.27
CA VAL A 735 1.36 30.57 10.99
C VAL A 735 2.37 29.49 10.57
N LYS A 736 3.31 29.15 11.45
CA LYS A 736 4.38 28.18 11.22
C LYS A 736 3.87 26.74 11.29
N VAL A 737 2.80 26.45 10.55
CA VAL A 737 2.25 25.12 10.32
C VAL A 737 2.21 24.89 8.83
N SER A 738 2.54 23.68 8.41
CA SER A 738 2.61 23.35 6.99
C SER A 738 1.30 23.65 6.26
N TYR A 739 1.40 24.26 5.07
CA TYR A 739 0.24 24.54 4.25
C TYR A 739 -0.28 23.27 3.57
N PHE A 740 -1.60 23.15 3.54
CA PHE A 740 -2.35 22.23 2.72
C PHE A 740 -3.72 22.85 2.40
N PRO A 741 -4.34 22.60 1.22
CA PRO A 741 -5.56 23.30 0.81
C PRO A 741 -6.81 23.05 1.67
N ASN A 742 -6.76 22.08 2.58
CA ASN A 742 -7.88 21.73 3.46
C ASN A 742 -7.98 22.63 4.71
N TRP A 743 -7.01 23.52 4.95
CA TRP A 743 -7.11 24.48 6.04
C TRP A 743 -8.13 25.57 5.74
N GLU A 744 -9.11 25.70 6.63
CA GLU A 744 -10.13 26.74 6.60
C GLU A 744 -9.89 27.74 7.73
N VAL A 745 -10.26 29.01 7.52
CA VAL A 745 -10.07 30.08 8.49
C VAL A 745 -11.36 30.89 8.70
N SER A 746 -11.58 31.29 9.95
CA SER A 746 -12.60 32.24 10.38
C SER A 746 -11.94 33.43 11.08
N GLY A 747 -12.50 34.63 10.89
CA GLY A 747 -11.92 35.88 11.41
C GLY A 747 -10.70 36.39 10.64
N ALA A 748 -10.38 35.81 9.48
CA ALA A 748 -9.32 36.24 8.58
C ALA A 748 -9.61 35.88 7.11
N GLN A 749 -8.86 36.46 6.18
CA GLN A 749 -8.74 35.98 4.80
C GLN A 749 -7.54 35.02 4.67
N GLY A 750 -7.59 34.11 3.69
CA GLY A 750 -6.61 33.05 3.48
C GLY A 750 -7.16 31.68 3.92
N PRO A 751 -6.34 30.79 4.50
CA PRO A 751 -4.87 30.87 4.55
C PRO A 751 -4.25 30.70 3.16
N TRP A 752 -3.12 31.35 2.93
CA TRP A 752 -2.31 31.15 1.72
C TRP A 752 -1.00 30.45 2.07
N ARG A 753 -0.48 29.66 1.13
CA ARG A 753 0.87 29.09 1.25
C ARG A 753 1.90 30.22 1.19
N VAL A 754 2.83 30.23 2.12
CA VAL A 754 4.00 31.12 2.16
C VAL A 754 5.28 30.28 2.28
N GLY A 755 6.42 30.79 1.80
CA GLY A 755 7.69 30.07 1.88
C GLY A 755 8.05 29.75 3.33
N PRO A 756 8.73 28.62 3.64
CA PRO A 756 9.07 27.49 2.78
C PRO A 756 7.87 26.64 2.33
N ASN A 757 6.94 26.36 3.24
CA ASN A 757 5.64 25.74 2.99
C ASN A 757 4.71 25.99 4.18
N LEU A 758 4.71 27.21 4.72
CA LEU A 758 3.94 27.61 5.89
C LEU A 758 2.64 28.31 5.46
N MET A 759 1.87 28.81 6.42
CA MET A 759 0.62 29.52 6.16
C MET A 759 0.73 30.99 6.53
N VAL A 760 0.05 31.85 5.77
CA VAL A 760 -0.22 33.24 6.13
C VAL A 760 -1.72 33.50 6.11
N VAL A 761 -2.20 34.25 7.09
CA VAL A 761 -3.58 34.74 7.16
C VAL A 761 -3.59 36.27 7.31
N MET A 762 -4.67 36.89 6.83
CA MET A 762 -4.91 38.32 6.98
C MET A 762 -6.12 38.55 7.90
N PRO A 763 -5.93 38.82 9.20
CA PRO A 763 -7.02 38.98 10.16
C PRO A 763 -8.01 40.07 9.74
N THR A 764 -9.30 39.74 9.79
CA THR A 764 -10.45 40.64 9.60
C THR A 764 -11.22 40.87 10.90
N SER A 765 -10.90 40.08 11.94
CA SER A 765 -11.40 40.18 13.31
C SER A 765 -10.22 40.13 14.29
N ASN A 766 -10.47 40.49 15.55
CA ASN A 766 -9.49 40.38 16.63
C ASN A 766 -9.24 38.93 17.06
N HIS A 767 -10.16 38.01 16.75
CA HIS A 767 -10.00 36.59 17.02
C HIS A 767 -9.94 35.83 15.71
N VAL A 768 -8.90 35.01 15.53
CA VAL A 768 -8.71 34.15 14.35
C VAL A 768 -8.75 32.71 14.80
N SER A 769 -9.49 31.89 14.05
CA SER A 769 -9.54 30.44 14.25
C SER A 769 -9.39 29.73 12.92
N MET A 770 -8.58 28.68 12.90
CA MET A 770 -8.32 27.83 11.75
C MET A 770 -8.61 26.38 12.12
N HIS A 771 -9.11 25.61 11.16
CA HIS A 771 -9.29 24.17 11.33
C HIS A 771 -9.05 23.43 10.02
N PHE A 772 -8.62 22.18 10.10
CA PHE A 772 -8.42 21.33 8.94
C PHE A 772 -9.72 20.57 8.61
N GLY A 773 -10.29 20.88 7.45
CA GLY A 773 -11.61 20.42 7.02
C GLY A 773 -11.59 19.48 5.82
N MET A 774 -12.79 19.24 5.28
CA MET A 774 -13.02 18.49 4.05
C MET A 774 -13.30 19.45 2.92
N THR A 775 -12.58 19.34 1.81
CA THR A 775 -12.78 20.16 0.62
C THR A 775 -13.83 19.56 -0.32
N THR A 776 -14.21 20.31 -1.36
CA THR A 776 -15.06 19.80 -2.45
C THR A 776 -14.45 18.56 -3.13
N VAL A 777 -13.12 18.48 -3.20
CA VAL A 777 -12.39 17.33 -3.74
C VAL A 777 -12.65 16.09 -2.87
N ASP A 778 -12.58 16.22 -1.55
CA ASP A 778 -12.80 15.11 -0.62
C ASP A 778 -14.27 14.63 -0.67
N TRP A 779 -15.23 15.55 -0.69
CA TRP A 779 -16.65 15.24 -0.83
C TRP A 779 -16.96 14.51 -2.15
N SER A 780 -16.33 14.91 -3.25
CA SER A 780 -16.53 14.25 -4.54
C SER A 780 -16.08 12.77 -4.52
N GLY A 781 -14.95 12.48 -3.85
CA GLY A 781 -14.48 11.11 -3.66
C GLY A 781 -15.46 10.25 -2.84
N TRP A 782 -16.02 10.81 -1.77
CA TRP A 782 -17.04 10.13 -0.96
C TRP A 782 -18.33 9.86 -1.72
N ILE A 783 -18.82 10.84 -2.50
CA ILE A 783 -20.01 10.65 -3.35
C ILE A 783 -19.80 9.50 -4.34
N ILE A 784 -18.66 9.46 -5.02
CA ILE A 784 -18.33 8.37 -5.95
C ILE A 784 -18.27 7.03 -5.21
N THR A 785 -17.74 7.00 -3.98
CA THR A 785 -17.68 5.79 -3.15
C THR A 785 -19.08 5.29 -2.78
N ILE A 786 -20.00 6.18 -2.39
CA ILE A 786 -21.39 5.84 -2.10
C ILE A 786 -22.07 5.27 -3.35
N LEU A 787 -21.85 5.87 -4.52
CA LEU A 787 -22.35 5.33 -5.79
C LEU A 787 -21.73 3.95 -6.11
N GLY A 788 -20.47 3.74 -5.76
CA GLY A 788 -19.80 2.43 -5.82
C GLY A 788 -20.49 1.39 -4.93
N LEU A 789 -20.85 1.75 -3.70
CA LEU A 789 -21.60 0.87 -2.78
C LEU A 789 -22.98 0.52 -3.35
N VAL A 790 -23.71 1.49 -3.91
CA VAL A 790 -24.98 1.25 -4.62
C VAL A 790 -24.75 0.31 -5.81
N GLY A 791 -23.73 0.56 -6.62
CA GLY A 791 -23.33 -0.30 -7.73
C GLY A 791 -23.04 -1.74 -7.29
N LEU A 792 -22.39 -1.94 -6.15
CA LEU A 792 -22.13 -3.25 -5.58
C LEU A 792 -23.43 -3.99 -5.21
N VAL A 793 -24.40 -3.30 -4.61
CA VAL A 793 -25.73 -3.85 -4.29
C VAL A 793 -26.48 -4.22 -5.57
N LEU A 794 -26.42 -3.39 -6.61
CA LEU A 794 -27.02 -3.67 -7.92
C LEU A 794 -26.39 -4.91 -8.57
N LEU A 795 -25.06 -5.05 -8.51
CA LEU A 795 -24.35 -6.24 -9.01
C LEU A 795 -24.73 -7.51 -8.24
N TRP A 796 -24.97 -7.39 -6.93
CA TRP A 796 -25.47 -8.48 -6.12
C TRP A 796 -26.88 -8.92 -6.54
N ARG A 797 -27.79 -7.96 -6.80
CA ARG A 797 -29.16 -8.24 -7.26
C ARG A 797 -29.24 -8.77 -8.70
N ALA A 798 -28.38 -8.30 -9.60
CA ALA A 798 -28.44 -8.61 -11.03
C ALA A 798 -28.02 -10.05 -11.40
N GLY A 799 -27.45 -10.81 -10.46
CA GLY A 799 -27.03 -12.20 -10.70
C GLY A 799 -25.92 -12.36 -11.77
N PRO A 800 -25.57 -13.61 -12.11
CA PRO A 800 -24.54 -13.91 -13.11
C PRO A 800 -24.95 -13.49 -14.53
N ILE A 801 -23.98 -13.03 -15.33
CA ILE A 801 -24.21 -12.78 -16.77
C ILE A 801 -24.19 -14.12 -17.51
N ALA A 802 -25.23 -14.41 -18.30
CA ALA A 802 -25.29 -15.60 -19.14
C ALA A 802 -24.22 -15.53 -20.25
N MET A 803 -23.09 -16.21 -20.05
CA MET A 803 -22.02 -16.30 -21.04
C MET A 803 -22.33 -17.38 -22.08
N PRO A 804 -21.98 -17.18 -23.37
CA PRO A 804 -22.11 -18.23 -24.38
C PRO A 804 -21.24 -19.43 -24.00
N ASP A 805 -21.69 -20.62 -24.41
CA ASP A 805 -20.95 -21.85 -24.16
C ASP A 805 -19.52 -21.72 -24.68
N ALA A 806 -18.58 -22.10 -23.81
CA ALA A 806 -17.17 -22.03 -24.13
C ALA A 806 -16.86 -23.08 -25.19
N MET A 807 -16.80 -22.70 -26.47
CA MET A 807 -16.20 -23.56 -27.48
C MET A 807 -14.78 -23.95 -27.02
N PRO A 808 -14.45 -25.27 -26.99
CA PRO A 808 -13.11 -25.74 -26.71
C PRO A 808 -12.12 -25.15 -27.71
N TRP A 809 -10.93 -24.75 -27.23
CA TRP A 809 -9.94 -24.09 -28.08
C TRP A 809 -9.34 -25.10 -29.08
N GLY A 810 -9.77 -25.06 -30.34
CA GLY A 810 -9.17 -25.81 -31.44
C GLY A 810 -9.86 -27.11 -31.86
N ARG A 811 -11.18 -27.26 -31.68
CA ARG A 811 -11.95 -28.16 -32.55
C ARG A 811 -12.48 -27.36 -33.74
N PRO A 812 -12.28 -27.80 -34.99
CA PRO A 812 -13.01 -27.25 -36.13
C PRO A 812 -14.51 -27.36 -35.87
N ARG A 813 -15.31 -26.47 -36.47
CA ARG A 813 -16.75 -26.71 -36.62
C ARG A 813 -16.91 -28.12 -37.22
N PRO A 814 -17.83 -28.96 -36.72
CA PRO A 814 -18.30 -30.07 -37.54
C PRO A 814 -18.79 -29.42 -38.84
N GLU A 815 -18.19 -29.80 -39.97
CA GLU A 815 -18.81 -29.54 -41.26
C GLU A 815 -20.22 -30.11 -41.17
N ALA A 816 -21.21 -29.28 -41.50
CA ALA A 816 -22.56 -29.75 -41.68
C ALA A 816 -22.48 -30.78 -42.81
N THR A 817 -22.53 -32.05 -42.46
CA THR A 817 -22.80 -33.13 -43.40
C THR A 817 -24.25 -32.96 -43.81
N ASP A 818 -24.49 -32.22 -44.88
CA ASP A 818 -25.73 -32.29 -45.65
C ASP A 818 -25.73 -33.62 -46.43
N GLU A 819 -26.25 -34.64 -45.76
CA GLU A 819 -26.86 -35.86 -46.33
C GLU A 819 -28.10 -36.12 -45.45
N SER A 820 -29.33 -36.27 -45.93
CA SER A 820 -29.83 -36.69 -47.24
C SER A 820 -31.35 -36.46 -47.31
N ASP A 821 -31.83 -36.21 -48.53
CA ASP A 821 -33.04 -36.74 -49.18
C ASP A 821 -34.41 -36.78 -48.46
N ALA A 822 -35.31 -35.98 -49.07
CA ALA A 822 -36.68 -36.30 -49.50
C ALA A 822 -37.40 -37.55 -48.96
N ASP A 823 -38.55 -37.32 -48.30
CA ASP A 823 -39.79 -38.01 -48.67
C ASP A 823 -41.05 -37.17 -48.30
N GLN A 824 -42.14 -37.44 -49.00
CA GLN A 824 -43.34 -36.63 -49.24
C GLN A 824 -44.54 -36.92 -48.30
N GLY A 825 -45.52 -35.99 -48.28
CA GLY A 825 -46.93 -36.17 -47.85
C GLY A 825 -47.18 -36.03 -46.34
N GLU A 826 -48.16 -35.29 -45.80
CA GLU A 826 -49.55 -35.04 -46.21
C GLU A 826 -50.11 -33.77 -45.52
N GLN A 827 -51.27 -33.31 -46.00
CA GLN A 827 -51.93 -32.00 -45.84
C GLN A 827 -52.70 -31.75 -44.52
N LEU A 828 -53.07 -30.46 -44.33
CA LEU A 828 -54.29 -29.85 -43.71
C LEU A 828 -53.94 -28.86 -42.57
N GLU A 829 -54.45 -27.64 -42.46
CA GLU A 829 -55.30 -26.74 -43.26
C GLU A 829 -55.24 -25.37 -42.53
N THR A 830 -55.16 -24.25 -43.26
CA THR A 830 -55.35 -22.87 -42.74
C THR A 830 -56.77 -22.39 -43.04
N PRO A 831 -57.23 -21.29 -42.42
CA PRO A 831 -57.43 -20.07 -43.22
C PRO A 831 -57.02 -18.78 -42.45
N ILE A 832 -56.15 -17.92 -43.01
CA ILE A 832 -56.40 -16.78 -43.94
C ILE A 832 -57.09 -15.57 -43.28
N LEU A 833 -56.37 -14.43 -43.27
CA LEU A 833 -56.83 -13.16 -43.85
C LEU A 833 -55.61 -12.29 -44.23
N ALA A 834 -55.63 -11.79 -45.46
CA ALA A 834 -54.56 -11.13 -46.19
C ALA A 834 -54.90 -9.67 -46.51
N LEU A 835 -53.87 -8.85 -46.78
CA LEU A 835 -53.80 -7.66 -47.67
C LEU A 835 -52.50 -6.91 -47.31
N GLY A 836 -51.53 -6.58 -48.16
CA GLY A 836 -51.31 -6.71 -49.61
C GLY A 836 -50.22 -5.67 -49.99
N ASP A 837 -49.21 -6.13 -50.75
CA ASP A 837 -48.37 -5.43 -51.77
C ASP A 837 -47.62 -4.11 -51.45
N ALA A 838 -46.45 -3.77 -52.01
CA ALA A 838 -45.42 -4.42 -52.82
C ALA A 838 -44.27 -3.40 -53.05
N LEU A 839 -43.14 -3.90 -53.60
CA LEU A 839 -42.05 -3.21 -54.34
C LEU A 839 -40.86 -2.69 -53.50
N ASN A 840 -39.70 -3.38 -53.45
CA ASN A 840 -38.64 -3.65 -54.44
C ASN A 840 -37.59 -2.54 -54.66
N ALA A 841 -36.34 -2.97 -54.40
CA ALA A 841 -35.09 -2.68 -55.12
C ALA A 841 -34.50 -1.26 -55.06
N SER A 842 -33.31 -1.12 -54.47
CA SER A 842 -32.03 -1.16 -55.20
C SER A 842 -30.89 -0.56 -54.35
N GLU A 843 -29.88 -1.37 -54.03
CA GLU A 843 -28.48 -0.93 -53.89
C GLU A 843 -27.95 -0.51 -55.29
N PRO A 844 -26.94 0.38 -55.46
CA PRO A 844 -25.58 0.08 -54.99
C PRO A 844 -24.62 1.26 -54.68
N GLN A 845 -23.49 0.85 -54.07
CA GLN A 845 -22.10 1.30 -54.32
C GLN A 845 -21.57 2.68 -53.87
N SER A 846 -20.57 2.58 -52.97
CA SER A 846 -19.24 3.22 -52.97
C SER A 846 -19.08 4.73 -53.12
N SER A 847 -18.49 5.37 -52.12
CA SER A 847 -17.22 6.11 -52.26
C SER A 847 -16.81 6.76 -50.93
N GLU A 848 -15.57 6.48 -50.51
CA GLU A 848 -14.74 7.39 -49.71
C GLU A 848 -14.59 8.74 -50.44
N PRO A 849 -14.37 9.88 -49.73
CA PRO A 849 -13.02 10.19 -49.27
C PRO A 849 -12.90 10.88 -47.90
N GLN A 850 -11.69 10.71 -47.34
CA GLN A 850 -10.97 11.59 -46.42
C GLN A 850 -11.31 13.07 -46.60
N TRP A 851 -11.34 13.87 -45.51
CA TRP A 851 -10.57 15.12 -45.32
C TRP A 851 -10.59 15.50 -43.83
N GLU A 852 -9.37 15.78 -43.32
CA GLU A 852 -8.94 16.41 -42.06
C GLU A 852 -9.11 15.69 -40.70
#